data_AF-A0A1C5SBG8-F1
#
_entry.id   AF-A0A1C5SBG8-F1
#
_cell.length_a   1.000
_cell.length_b   1.000
_cell.length_c   1.000
_cell.angle_alpha   90.00
_cell.angle_beta   90.00
_cell.angle_gamma   90.00
#
_symmetry.space_group_name_H-M   'P 1'
#
loop_
_entity.id
_entity.type
_entity.pdbx_description
1 polymer ?
#
loop_
_entity_poly.entity_id
_entity_poly.type
_entity_poly.pdbx_seq_one_letter_code
_entity_poly.pdbx_strand_id
1 'polypeptide(L)'
;MSEAKGDPRVTEVQEWLNETYGAQSWFTKLTVDGMTGAGTCKALCKALQYEIGVKNVDGVIGAGTLAVCPTIGATVTNTNLIKIIQCGFYCKGYECGGITGHYGAAVEIAAQRFKMDAGFDAGNGELQPIFIRALLNTDAFVLVKNGKDYVREAQQYLNNTYIVKLSNWALIPCNGIPDRNMMKAIIAGLQYEEANHSTSGVDGIYGKNTLSKAPTLSSGTAKTAYVKIVQMCLMCMMETNAGMDGAFGSALKKQIEEFQKFYCLSGVTSGTVDRITWASLLSSKGETSRVAKACDTSTVLNYAKAKSLYDAGYRYVGRYLSGTVGGKRSKAMTAEEIADIFKAGLRIFAIFQEGTPSMSRYTLESGVSEAQKALSAARQLGIPENAIIYFAIDYDVMESGINAVKQYFAGIRRVFEKAGYYYHAGIYGARNVCSKVCNSGLAESSYVSDMSTGFSGNLGYKIPENWAFDQFHEYQFPSTDGTFGLDKVGYSGRYNGFASVTKANEMMPDVSDDYRRQKAVKLFKALGLPLGNEFKMEEKYKFYQPFLEVTYSVYRTAEMLPDKDIKLSMTVENGKIPTDMANKVDTVFGELETKYTADLGLTSTMAIHMLSLEIENGTIGIDYKLSTAGELVLVLKCESVLREDVLVRYTMGYEIEFKYLPKDNSVPQEEYAYDEFFDWIKENKEVVMGAAFVLIIAITVAIMVPTGGTSAVTIPSVLTAVEAAFI
;
A
#
# COMPACT_ATOMS: atom_id res chain seq x y z
N MET A 1 -22.69 17.15 -5.33
CA MET A 1 -21.53 17.59 -6.11
C MET A 1 -22.08 18.13 -7.42
N SER A 2 -22.00 19.44 -7.67
CA SER A 2 -22.32 19.96 -9.02
C SER A 2 -21.23 19.45 -9.96
N GLU A 3 -21.59 18.71 -10.99
CA GLU A 3 -20.65 18.36 -12.07
C GLU A 3 -19.99 19.66 -12.55
N ALA A 4 -18.67 19.71 -12.52
CA ALA A 4 -17.93 20.84 -13.06
C ALA A 4 -18.28 20.94 -14.55
N LYS A 5 -19.01 21.99 -14.93
CA LYS A 5 -19.34 22.26 -16.33
C LYS A 5 -18.03 22.54 -17.07
N GLY A 6 -17.72 21.76 -18.11
CA GLY A 6 -16.51 21.93 -18.92
C GLY A 6 -16.44 23.27 -19.63
N ASP A 7 -15.26 23.60 -20.13
CA ASP A 7 -15.00 24.85 -20.84
C ASP A 7 -15.71 24.82 -22.21
N PRO A 8 -16.64 25.75 -22.50
CA PRO A 8 -17.34 25.81 -23.78
C PRO A 8 -16.40 25.94 -24.99
N ARG A 9 -15.24 26.57 -24.84
CA ARG A 9 -14.25 26.65 -25.92
C ARG A 9 -13.62 25.29 -26.19
N VAL A 10 -13.39 24.49 -25.16
CA VAL A 10 -12.86 23.12 -25.32
C VAL A 10 -13.93 22.19 -25.90
N THR A 11 -15.21 22.42 -25.59
CA THR A 11 -16.34 21.77 -26.29
C THR A 11 -16.26 22.02 -27.79
N GLU A 12 -16.10 23.28 -28.24
CA GLU A 12 -15.95 23.63 -29.66
C GLU A 12 -14.73 22.91 -30.29
N VAL A 13 -13.62 22.78 -29.56
CA VAL A 13 -12.43 22.04 -30.01
C VAL A 13 -12.75 20.56 -30.25
N GLN A 14 -13.41 19.91 -29.29
CA GLN A 14 -13.74 18.48 -29.38
C GLN A 14 -14.74 18.20 -30.51
N GLU A 15 -15.72 19.08 -30.70
CA GLU A 15 -16.67 19.02 -31.81
C GLU A 15 -15.96 19.17 -33.15
N TRP A 16 -15.11 20.18 -33.32
CA TRP A 16 -14.36 20.41 -34.55
C TRP A 16 -13.45 19.22 -34.91
N LEU A 17 -12.75 18.64 -33.94
CA LEU A 17 -11.91 17.45 -34.13
C LEU A 17 -12.75 16.25 -34.58
N ASN A 18 -13.89 16.01 -33.93
CA ASN A 18 -14.80 14.92 -34.28
C ASN A 18 -15.39 15.08 -35.68
N GLU A 19 -15.75 16.30 -36.08
CA GLU A 19 -16.29 16.59 -37.41
C GLU A 19 -15.21 16.46 -38.49
N THR A 20 -14.04 17.02 -38.27
CA THR A 20 -12.97 17.12 -39.29
C THR A 20 -12.24 15.78 -39.49
N TYR A 21 -11.98 15.06 -38.40
CA TYR A 21 -11.15 13.84 -38.43
C TYR A 21 -11.91 12.57 -38.06
N GLY A 22 -13.21 12.63 -37.76
CA GLY A 22 -14.00 11.48 -37.32
C GLY A 22 -14.04 10.29 -38.30
N ALA A 23 -13.82 10.53 -39.59
CA ALA A 23 -13.75 9.48 -40.61
C ALA A 23 -12.34 8.87 -40.77
N GLN A 24 -11.32 9.43 -40.12
CA GLN A 24 -9.95 8.95 -40.23
C GLN A 24 -9.73 7.70 -39.36
N SER A 25 -9.10 6.68 -39.92
CA SER A 25 -8.87 5.41 -39.22
C SER A 25 -7.99 5.53 -37.97
N TRP A 26 -7.14 6.57 -37.91
CA TRP A 26 -6.28 6.85 -36.77
C TRP A 26 -6.96 7.65 -35.65
N PHE A 27 -8.15 8.21 -35.92
CA PHE A 27 -8.86 9.08 -34.99
C PHE A 27 -9.82 8.27 -34.12
N THR A 28 -9.79 8.53 -32.82
CA THR A 28 -10.75 7.96 -31.88
C THR A 28 -11.70 9.09 -31.50
N LYS A 29 -13.00 8.87 -31.72
CA LYS A 29 -14.03 9.86 -31.40
C LYS A 29 -13.90 10.33 -29.95
N LEU A 30 -13.83 11.64 -29.77
CA LEU A 30 -13.72 12.28 -28.47
C LEU A 30 -15.11 12.40 -27.83
N THR A 31 -15.17 12.20 -26.51
CA THR A 31 -16.29 12.66 -25.70
C THR A 31 -16.28 14.19 -25.70
N VAL A 32 -17.45 14.80 -25.91
CA VAL A 32 -17.62 16.24 -25.88
C VAL A 32 -18.04 16.64 -24.46
N ASP A 33 -17.05 16.87 -23.60
CA ASP A 33 -17.23 17.16 -22.17
C ASP A 33 -16.65 18.51 -21.75
N GLY A 34 -16.00 19.24 -22.68
CA GLY A 34 -15.34 20.51 -22.41
C GLY A 34 -14.11 20.37 -21.48
N MET A 35 -13.60 19.16 -21.28
CA MET A 35 -12.42 18.93 -20.47
C MET A 35 -11.16 18.91 -21.33
N THR A 36 -10.23 19.81 -21.01
CA THR A 36 -8.85 19.64 -21.48
C THR A 36 -8.27 18.39 -20.83
N GLY A 37 -7.73 17.49 -21.64
CA GLY A 37 -7.17 16.24 -21.15
C GLY A 37 -6.24 15.58 -22.14
N ALA A 38 -5.60 14.49 -21.70
CA ALA A 38 -4.66 13.75 -22.52
C ALA A 38 -5.29 13.25 -23.84
N GLY A 39 -6.58 12.90 -23.83
CA GLY A 39 -7.33 12.52 -25.03
C GLY A 39 -7.40 13.65 -26.07
N THR A 40 -7.93 14.81 -25.67
CA THR A 40 -8.06 16.00 -26.53
C THR A 40 -6.71 16.48 -27.06
N CYS A 41 -5.69 16.57 -26.20
CA CYS A 41 -4.34 16.98 -26.62
C CYS A 41 -3.70 15.98 -27.58
N LYS A 42 -3.85 14.67 -27.32
CA LYS A 42 -3.34 13.61 -28.21
C LYS A 42 -4.03 13.67 -29.58
N ALA A 43 -5.32 13.95 -29.63
CA ALA A 43 -6.06 14.14 -30.88
C ALA A 43 -5.54 15.36 -31.68
N LEU A 44 -5.24 16.48 -31.02
CA LEU A 44 -4.61 17.64 -31.67
C LEU A 44 -3.21 17.32 -32.22
N CYS A 45 -2.39 16.58 -31.46
CA CYS A 45 -1.09 16.10 -31.96
C CYS A 45 -1.22 15.22 -33.20
N LYS A 46 -2.21 14.31 -33.22
CA LYS A 46 -2.48 13.46 -34.38
C LYS A 46 -2.97 14.26 -35.59
N ALA A 47 -3.87 15.23 -35.37
CA ALA A 47 -4.32 16.16 -36.39
C ALA A 47 -3.13 16.92 -37.01
N LEU A 48 -2.23 17.45 -36.18
CA LEU A 48 -1.00 18.11 -36.66
C LEU A 48 -0.15 17.16 -37.52
N GLN A 49 0.12 15.95 -37.03
CA GLN A 49 0.90 14.94 -37.77
C GLN A 49 0.28 14.61 -39.13
N TYR A 50 -1.04 14.48 -39.18
CA TYR A 50 -1.78 14.22 -40.43
C TYR A 50 -1.65 15.39 -41.41
N GLU A 51 -1.91 16.62 -40.96
CA GLU A 51 -1.88 17.82 -41.81
C GLU A 51 -0.48 18.14 -42.37
N ILE A 52 0.58 17.81 -41.64
CA ILE A 52 1.97 18.01 -42.11
C ILE A 52 2.56 16.77 -42.82
N GLY A 53 1.76 15.71 -43.02
CA GLY A 53 2.15 14.53 -43.81
C GLY A 53 3.12 13.57 -43.11
N VAL A 54 3.10 13.47 -41.78
CA VAL A 54 3.88 12.45 -41.05
C VAL A 54 3.29 11.06 -41.33
N LYS A 55 4.13 10.10 -41.73
CA LYS A 55 3.70 8.72 -42.07
C LYS A 55 3.02 7.99 -40.90
N ASN A 56 3.53 8.17 -39.68
CA ASN A 56 3.03 7.49 -38.48
C ASN A 56 2.31 8.49 -37.57
N VAL A 57 0.99 8.44 -37.55
CA VAL A 57 0.12 9.32 -36.74
C VAL A 57 -0.17 8.67 -35.38
N ASP A 58 0.76 8.85 -34.42
CA ASP A 58 0.71 8.24 -33.09
C ASP A 58 0.25 9.19 -31.97
N GLY A 59 0.23 10.50 -32.24
CA GLY A 59 -0.07 11.57 -31.29
C GLY A 59 1.13 11.98 -30.43
N VAL A 60 2.36 11.65 -30.84
CA VAL A 60 3.60 12.04 -30.16
C VAL A 60 4.42 12.96 -31.07
N ILE A 61 4.59 14.22 -30.65
CA ILE A 61 5.45 15.19 -31.35
C ILE A 61 6.92 14.90 -30.99
N GLY A 62 7.51 13.90 -31.65
CA GLY A 62 8.92 13.54 -31.56
C GLY A 62 9.79 14.17 -32.66
N ALA A 63 11.05 13.75 -32.75
CA ALA A 63 12.03 14.30 -33.70
C ALA A 63 11.54 14.26 -35.17
N GLY A 64 10.87 13.18 -35.57
CA GLY A 64 10.32 13.06 -36.93
C GLY A 64 9.23 14.10 -37.23
N THR A 65 8.30 14.31 -36.29
CA THR A 65 7.27 15.34 -36.40
C THR A 65 7.89 16.75 -36.42
N LEU A 66 8.85 17.01 -35.51
CA LEU A 66 9.53 18.30 -35.41
C LEU A 66 10.32 18.67 -36.68
N ALA A 67 10.92 17.68 -37.36
CA ALA A 67 11.70 17.90 -38.57
C ALA A 67 10.89 18.42 -39.77
N VAL A 68 9.59 18.13 -39.80
CA VAL A 68 8.70 18.54 -40.91
C VAL A 68 7.63 19.56 -40.48
N CYS A 69 7.50 19.84 -39.19
CA CYS A 69 6.55 20.82 -38.68
C CYS A 69 6.98 22.23 -39.11
N PRO A 70 6.11 23.00 -39.81
CA PRO A 70 6.43 24.36 -40.20
C PRO A 70 6.34 25.30 -39.00
N THR A 71 6.95 26.49 -39.14
CA THR A 71 6.60 27.62 -38.28
C THR A 71 5.21 28.11 -38.67
N ILE A 72 4.30 28.26 -37.71
CA ILE A 72 2.92 28.71 -37.97
C ILE A 72 2.77 30.18 -37.56
N GLY A 73 2.34 31.00 -38.52
CA GLY A 73 2.10 32.43 -38.38
C GLY A 73 1.20 32.96 -39.51
N ALA A 74 1.16 34.28 -39.67
CA ALA A 74 0.27 34.97 -40.62
C ALA A 74 0.44 34.55 -42.10
N THR A 75 1.58 33.96 -42.47
CA THR A 75 1.89 33.52 -43.85
C THR A 75 1.39 32.10 -44.17
N VAL A 76 0.95 31.33 -43.17
CA VAL A 76 0.43 29.97 -43.39
C VAL A 76 -0.96 30.04 -44.00
N THR A 77 -1.18 29.27 -45.07
CA THR A 77 -2.47 29.20 -45.78
C THR A 77 -3.26 27.94 -45.50
N ASN A 78 -2.64 26.91 -44.91
CA ASN A 78 -3.36 25.71 -44.48
C ASN A 78 -4.26 26.06 -43.28
N THR A 79 -5.56 26.09 -43.54
CA THR A 79 -6.58 26.48 -42.58
C THR A 79 -6.68 25.50 -41.41
N ASN A 80 -6.50 24.20 -41.64
CA ASN A 80 -6.53 23.19 -40.58
C ASN A 80 -5.34 23.33 -39.63
N LEU A 81 -4.13 23.63 -40.15
CA LEU A 81 -2.97 23.92 -39.28
C LEU A 81 -3.23 25.11 -38.36
N ILE A 82 -3.87 26.16 -38.87
CA ILE A 82 -4.23 27.33 -38.05
C ILE A 82 -5.31 26.96 -37.04
N LYS A 83 -6.34 26.18 -37.41
CA LYS A 83 -7.37 25.71 -36.48
C LYS A 83 -6.78 24.87 -35.35
N ILE A 84 -5.81 24.01 -35.64
CA ILE A 84 -5.09 23.22 -34.61
C ILE A 84 -4.43 24.14 -33.58
N ILE A 85 -3.81 25.25 -34.02
CA ILE A 85 -3.22 26.24 -33.12
C ILE A 85 -4.28 26.98 -32.30
N GLN A 86 -5.38 27.42 -32.92
CA GLN A 86 -6.51 28.05 -32.22
C GLN A 86 -7.08 27.10 -31.15
N CYS A 87 -7.30 25.83 -31.50
CA CYS A 87 -7.72 24.79 -30.57
C CYS A 87 -6.72 24.56 -29.43
N GLY A 88 -5.42 24.58 -29.75
CA GLY A 88 -4.35 24.48 -28.77
C GLY A 88 -4.37 25.64 -27.77
N PHE A 89 -4.59 26.87 -28.24
CA PHE A 89 -4.74 28.03 -27.35
C PHE A 89 -5.90 27.88 -26.38
N TYR A 90 -7.07 27.44 -26.85
CA TYR A 90 -8.20 27.18 -25.96
C TYR A 90 -7.94 26.08 -24.95
N CYS A 91 -7.33 24.96 -25.37
CA CYS A 91 -6.93 23.91 -24.44
C CYS A 91 -5.92 24.40 -23.38
N LYS A 92 -5.17 25.46 -23.67
CA LYS A 92 -4.23 26.10 -22.74
C LYS A 92 -4.81 27.31 -21.98
N GLY A 93 -6.04 27.72 -22.28
CA GLY A 93 -6.69 28.87 -21.65
C GLY A 93 -6.31 30.24 -22.23
N TYR A 94 -5.78 30.31 -23.46
CA TYR A 94 -5.53 31.57 -24.17
C TYR A 94 -6.69 31.88 -25.10
N GLU A 95 -7.30 33.05 -24.95
CA GLU A 95 -8.31 33.55 -25.89
C GLU A 95 -7.65 33.96 -27.21
N CYS A 96 -8.14 33.43 -28.33
CA CYS A 96 -7.58 33.67 -29.66
C CYS A 96 -8.65 34.03 -30.73
N GLY A 97 -9.90 34.31 -30.34
CA GLY A 97 -11.02 34.44 -31.28
C GLY A 97 -11.47 33.09 -31.84
N GLY A 98 -12.40 33.06 -32.80
CA GLY A 98 -13.02 31.79 -33.25
C GLY A 98 -12.07 30.80 -33.95
N ILE A 99 -12.47 29.52 -34.02
CA ILE A 99 -11.77 28.44 -34.75
C ILE A 99 -12.00 28.59 -36.27
N THR A 100 -11.50 29.69 -36.84
CA THR A 100 -11.77 30.11 -38.22
C THR A 100 -10.78 29.53 -39.24
N GLY A 101 -9.59 29.11 -38.80
CA GLY A 101 -8.48 28.79 -39.69
C GLY A 101 -7.80 30.02 -40.32
N HIS A 102 -8.06 31.22 -39.80
CA HIS A 102 -7.39 32.45 -40.19
C HIS A 102 -6.48 32.96 -39.06
N TYR A 103 -5.19 33.15 -39.36
CA TYR A 103 -4.20 33.66 -38.42
C TYR A 103 -4.28 35.20 -38.36
N GLY A 104 -5.27 35.70 -37.63
CA GLY A 104 -5.50 37.14 -37.44
C GLY A 104 -4.90 37.68 -36.13
N ALA A 105 -5.14 38.96 -35.85
CA ALA A 105 -4.56 39.67 -34.70
C ALA A 105 -4.81 38.99 -33.34
N ALA A 106 -5.99 38.39 -33.12
CA ALA A 106 -6.29 37.69 -31.87
C ALA A 106 -5.41 36.43 -31.66
N VAL A 107 -5.10 35.71 -32.74
CA VAL A 107 -4.22 34.53 -32.70
C VAL A 107 -2.78 34.96 -32.46
N GLU A 108 -2.35 36.05 -33.11
CA GLU A 108 -1.01 36.63 -32.91
C GLU A 108 -0.80 37.06 -31.45
N ILE A 109 -1.78 37.76 -30.86
CA ILE A 109 -1.74 38.19 -29.45
C ILE A 109 -1.69 36.97 -28.51
N ALA A 110 -2.49 35.93 -28.78
CA ALA A 110 -2.46 34.70 -28.00
C ALA A 110 -1.08 34.02 -28.07
N ALA A 111 -0.48 33.98 -29.27
CA ALA A 111 0.84 33.41 -29.48
C ALA A 111 1.94 34.20 -28.76
N GLN A 112 1.91 35.53 -28.86
CA GLN A 112 2.82 36.43 -28.14
C GLN A 112 2.72 36.21 -26.63
N ARG A 113 1.49 36.14 -26.09
CA ARG A 113 1.26 35.90 -24.66
C ARG A 113 1.77 34.53 -24.23
N PHE A 114 1.47 33.47 -24.98
CA PHE A 114 1.98 32.14 -24.71
C PHE A 114 3.51 32.07 -24.71
N LYS A 115 4.18 32.74 -25.65
CA LYS A 115 5.65 32.80 -25.70
C LYS A 115 6.23 33.52 -24.48
N MET A 116 5.65 34.65 -24.08
CA MET A 116 6.02 35.35 -22.84
C MET A 116 5.82 34.46 -21.62
N ASP A 117 4.71 33.74 -21.55
CA ASP A 117 4.42 32.83 -20.45
C ASP A 117 5.41 31.64 -20.43
N ALA A 118 5.90 31.20 -21.59
CA ALA A 118 6.96 30.21 -21.73
C ALA A 118 8.39 30.74 -21.48
N GLY A 119 8.58 32.05 -21.28
CA GLY A 119 9.85 32.68 -20.93
C GLY A 119 10.59 33.36 -22.08
N PHE A 120 9.92 33.58 -23.21
CA PHE A 120 10.51 34.16 -24.42
C PHE A 120 9.91 35.54 -24.71
N ASP A 121 10.60 36.35 -25.52
CA ASP A 121 10.02 37.60 -26.02
C ASP A 121 8.78 37.32 -26.89
N ALA A 122 7.82 38.25 -26.87
CA ALA A 122 6.58 38.17 -27.65
C ALA A 122 6.85 37.90 -29.15
N GLY A 123 7.85 38.60 -29.72
CA GLY A 123 8.20 38.52 -31.13
C GLY A 123 7.03 38.90 -32.04
N ASN A 124 7.02 38.35 -33.25
CA ASN A 124 5.98 38.53 -34.28
C ASN A 124 4.79 37.56 -34.15
N GLY A 125 4.64 36.88 -33.00
CA GLY A 125 3.61 35.86 -32.79
C GLY A 125 3.83 34.52 -33.51
N GLU A 126 4.86 34.36 -34.34
CA GLU A 126 5.11 33.07 -35.00
C GLU A 126 5.46 31.96 -34.01
N LEU A 127 4.88 30.78 -34.23
CA LEU A 127 5.07 29.57 -33.44
C LEU A 127 5.97 28.59 -34.18
N GLN A 128 7.24 28.53 -33.79
CA GLN A 128 8.17 27.48 -34.22
C GLN A 128 7.76 26.10 -33.65
N PRO A 129 8.24 24.99 -34.23
CA PRO A 129 7.84 23.63 -33.83
C PRO A 129 7.92 23.33 -32.32
N ILE A 130 8.90 23.92 -31.62
CA ILE A 130 9.04 23.75 -30.16
C ILE A 130 7.87 24.37 -29.38
N PHE A 131 7.35 25.52 -29.83
CA PHE A 131 6.18 26.16 -29.23
C PHE A 131 4.90 25.41 -29.56
N ILE A 132 4.77 24.89 -30.79
CA ILE A 132 3.63 24.06 -31.19
C ILE A 132 3.60 22.79 -30.33
N ARG A 133 4.75 22.14 -30.12
CA ARG A 133 4.87 20.97 -29.23
C ARG A 133 4.42 21.28 -27.79
N ALA A 134 4.79 22.45 -27.27
CA ALA A 134 4.39 22.91 -25.94
C ALA A 134 2.90 23.28 -25.85
N LEU A 135 2.34 23.85 -26.92
CA LEU A 135 0.94 24.25 -27.00
C LEU A 135 -0.01 23.04 -27.03
N LEU A 136 0.39 21.94 -27.67
CA LEU A 136 -0.49 20.77 -27.89
C LEU A 136 -0.34 19.67 -26.83
N ASN A 137 0.14 20.00 -25.63
CA ASN A 137 0.27 19.06 -24.52
C ASN A 137 -0.54 19.51 -23.28
N THR A 138 -0.42 18.82 -22.14
CA THR A 138 -1.16 19.14 -20.91
C THR A 138 -0.41 20.06 -19.93
N ASP A 139 0.80 20.50 -20.26
CA ASP A 139 1.65 21.28 -19.34
C ASP A 139 1.13 22.72 -19.15
N ALA A 140 1.17 23.25 -17.94
CA ALA A 140 0.80 24.63 -17.68
C ALA A 140 2.01 25.58 -17.87
N PHE A 141 1.80 26.69 -18.59
CA PHE A 141 2.79 27.76 -18.81
C PHE A 141 2.47 29.06 -18.03
N VAL A 142 1.36 29.04 -17.31
CA VAL A 142 0.95 30.09 -16.37
C VAL A 142 1.08 29.60 -14.94
N LEU A 143 1.23 30.53 -14.00
CA LEU A 143 1.29 30.20 -12.58
C LEU A 143 0.00 29.49 -12.12
N VAL A 144 0.13 28.32 -11.51
CA VAL A 144 -1.00 27.58 -10.96
C VAL A 144 -1.25 27.95 -9.49
N LYS A 145 -2.41 27.57 -8.92
CA LYS A 145 -2.85 27.96 -7.56
C LYS A 145 -1.81 27.74 -6.45
N ASN A 146 -0.97 26.71 -6.55
CA ASN A 146 0.09 26.40 -5.58
C ASN A 146 1.50 26.66 -6.12
N GLY A 147 1.60 27.29 -7.29
CA GLY A 147 2.85 27.67 -7.91
C GLY A 147 3.51 28.84 -7.19
N LYS A 148 4.83 28.90 -7.29
CA LYS A 148 5.68 29.97 -6.76
C LYS A 148 6.22 30.81 -7.91
N ASP A 149 6.08 32.13 -7.83
CA ASP A 149 6.55 33.05 -8.88
C ASP A 149 8.05 32.91 -9.16
N TYR A 150 8.88 32.78 -8.12
CA TYR A 150 10.33 32.60 -8.27
C TYR A 150 10.70 31.27 -8.94
N VAL A 151 9.89 30.22 -8.77
CA VAL A 151 10.07 28.95 -9.48
C VAL A 151 9.68 29.11 -10.94
N ARG A 152 8.60 29.83 -11.21
CA ARG A 152 8.17 30.12 -12.57
C ARG A 152 9.21 30.91 -13.34
N GLU A 153 9.80 31.94 -12.71
CA GLU A 153 10.91 32.70 -13.28
C GLU A 153 12.09 31.79 -13.67
N ALA A 154 12.47 30.85 -12.78
CA ALA A 154 13.49 29.86 -13.08
C ALA A 154 13.11 28.93 -14.26
N GLN A 155 11.87 28.44 -14.31
CA GLN A 155 11.37 27.61 -15.42
C GLN A 155 11.44 28.34 -16.76
N GLN A 156 11.02 29.61 -16.78
CA GLN A 156 11.11 30.48 -17.95
C GLN A 156 12.56 30.71 -18.39
N TYR A 157 13.46 30.97 -17.43
CA TYR A 157 14.89 31.11 -17.69
C TYR A 157 15.49 29.85 -18.30
N LEU A 158 15.16 28.67 -17.76
CA LEU A 158 15.63 27.38 -18.28
C LEU A 158 15.17 27.16 -19.72
N ASN A 159 13.90 27.45 -20.01
CA ASN A 159 13.32 27.34 -21.34
C ASN A 159 14.08 28.19 -22.37
N ASN A 160 14.24 29.48 -22.08
CA ASN A 160 14.84 30.45 -22.98
C ASN A 160 16.37 30.31 -23.11
N THR A 161 17.05 29.91 -22.04
CA THR A 161 18.52 29.90 -22.02
C THR A 161 19.12 28.58 -22.49
N TYR A 162 18.51 27.45 -22.09
CA TYR A 162 19.07 26.12 -22.31
C TYR A 162 18.20 25.27 -23.21
N ILE A 163 16.92 25.08 -22.87
CA ILE A 163 16.06 24.09 -23.54
C ILE A 163 15.84 24.41 -25.02
N VAL A 164 15.66 25.70 -25.37
CA VAL A 164 15.50 26.11 -26.78
C VAL A 164 16.66 25.69 -27.68
N LYS A 165 17.85 25.46 -27.12
CA LYS A 165 19.06 25.03 -27.87
C LYS A 165 19.11 23.52 -28.09
N LEU A 166 18.28 22.74 -27.39
CA LEU A 166 18.30 21.29 -27.40
C LEU A 166 17.22 20.76 -28.34
N SER A 167 17.63 20.36 -29.55
CA SER A 167 16.75 20.01 -30.68
C SER A 167 15.70 18.92 -30.41
N ASN A 168 15.92 18.03 -29.45
CA ASN A 168 15.00 16.93 -29.10
C ASN A 168 14.17 17.18 -27.83
N TRP A 169 14.37 18.30 -27.15
CA TRP A 169 13.66 18.61 -25.91
C TRP A 169 12.33 19.31 -26.17
N ALA A 170 11.39 19.12 -25.23
CA ALA A 170 10.20 19.95 -25.14
C ALA A 170 10.47 21.06 -24.12
N LEU A 171 9.82 22.22 -24.28
CA LEU A 171 9.78 23.21 -23.21
C LEU A 171 9.22 22.56 -21.94
N ILE A 172 9.79 22.91 -20.79
CA ILE A 172 9.26 22.51 -19.50
C ILE A 172 8.09 23.43 -19.12
N PRO A 173 7.13 22.96 -18.28
CA PRO A 173 6.07 23.82 -17.77
C PRO A 173 6.63 25.05 -17.04
N CYS A 174 5.91 26.17 -17.14
CA CYS A 174 6.15 27.40 -16.40
C CYS A 174 5.04 27.61 -15.34
N ASN A 175 4.76 26.55 -14.58
CA ASN A 175 3.65 26.47 -13.63
C ASN A 175 3.99 26.94 -12.21
N GLY A 176 5.26 27.20 -11.93
CA GLY A 176 5.74 27.58 -10.59
C GLY A 176 5.89 26.41 -9.61
N ILE A 177 5.80 25.16 -10.06
CA ILE A 177 5.95 23.97 -9.23
C ILE A 177 7.30 23.32 -9.52
N PRO A 178 8.19 23.14 -8.52
CA PRO A 178 9.37 22.30 -8.69
C PRO A 178 8.96 20.87 -9.05
N ASP A 179 9.49 20.36 -10.16
CA ASP A 179 9.15 19.02 -10.63
C ASP A 179 10.35 18.33 -11.30
N ARG A 180 10.12 17.11 -11.79
CA ARG A 180 11.12 16.32 -12.51
C ARG A 180 11.66 17.04 -13.75
N ASN A 181 10.80 17.71 -14.51
CA ASN A 181 11.18 18.35 -15.77
C ASN A 181 12.09 19.53 -15.50
N MET A 182 11.78 20.33 -14.47
CA MET A 182 12.65 21.39 -13.98
C MET A 182 14.02 20.85 -13.55
N MET A 183 14.07 19.78 -12.74
CA MET A 183 15.37 19.20 -12.33
C MET A 183 16.19 18.67 -13.52
N LYS A 184 15.54 18.01 -14.48
CA LYS A 184 16.21 17.56 -15.71
C LYS A 184 16.77 18.74 -16.51
N ALA A 185 16.00 19.82 -16.62
CA ALA A 185 16.44 21.05 -17.29
C ALA A 185 17.61 21.73 -16.57
N ILE A 186 17.62 21.74 -15.23
CA ILE A 186 18.75 22.24 -14.43
C ILE A 186 20.02 21.41 -14.69
N ILE A 187 19.91 20.07 -14.68
CA ILE A 187 21.04 19.18 -15.00
C ILE A 187 21.53 19.42 -16.45
N ALA A 188 20.61 19.58 -17.40
CA ALA A 188 20.94 19.87 -18.79
C ALA A 188 21.67 21.22 -18.93
N GLY A 189 21.22 22.25 -18.19
CA GLY A 189 21.90 23.55 -18.13
C GLY A 189 23.33 23.42 -17.60
N LEU A 190 23.55 22.66 -16.53
CA LEU A 190 24.89 22.39 -16.01
C LEU A 190 25.77 21.66 -17.01
N GLN A 191 25.26 20.59 -17.63
CA GLN A 191 26.00 19.84 -18.65
C GLN A 191 26.40 20.74 -19.83
N TYR A 192 25.49 21.63 -20.27
CA TYR A 192 25.76 22.60 -21.33
C TYR A 192 26.89 23.59 -20.95
N GLU A 193 26.89 24.10 -19.72
CA GLU A 193 27.97 24.95 -19.22
C GLU A 193 29.30 24.18 -19.09
N GLU A 194 29.28 22.95 -18.55
CA GLU A 194 30.46 22.06 -18.49
C GLU A 194 31.02 21.70 -19.88
N ALA A 195 30.14 21.62 -20.88
CA ALA A 195 30.49 21.34 -22.27
C ALA A 195 30.91 22.60 -23.06
N ASN A 196 31.12 23.74 -22.39
CA ASN A 196 31.47 25.02 -23.02
C ASN A 196 30.48 25.38 -24.15
N HIS A 197 29.19 25.34 -23.82
CA HIS A 197 28.08 25.73 -24.68
C HIS A 197 27.84 24.82 -25.90
N SER A 198 28.41 23.61 -25.89
CA SER A 198 28.06 22.54 -26.81
C SER A 198 26.81 21.80 -26.32
N THR A 199 25.95 21.39 -27.26
CA THR A 199 24.77 20.55 -26.98
C THR A 199 25.10 19.06 -27.01
N SER A 200 26.32 18.69 -27.42
CA SER A 200 26.78 17.30 -27.45
C SER A 200 26.91 16.75 -26.03
N GLY A 201 26.25 15.62 -25.75
CA GLY A 201 26.28 14.98 -24.43
C GLY A 201 25.38 15.64 -23.37
N VAL A 202 24.52 16.58 -23.77
CA VAL A 202 23.52 17.19 -22.88
C VAL A 202 22.23 16.38 -22.92
N ASP A 203 21.95 15.63 -21.86
CA ASP A 203 20.82 14.70 -21.75
C ASP A 203 19.93 14.95 -20.52
N GLY A 204 20.34 15.85 -19.61
CA GLY A 204 19.62 16.15 -18.38
C GLY A 204 19.57 15.01 -17.38
N ILE A 205 20.42 13.99 -17.55
CA ILE A 205 20.53 12.82 -16.68
C ILE A 205 21.79 12.97 -15.83
N TYR A 206 21.64 12.91 -14.52
CA TYR A 206 22.79 12.90 -13.61
C TYR A 206 23.59 11.60 -13.81
N GLY A 207 24.82 11.70 -14.28
CA GLY A 207 25.65 10.55 -14.63
C GLY A 207 27.14 10.82 -14.48
N LYS A 208 27.99 9.92 -15.00
CA LYS A 208 29.45 9.98 -14.86
C LYS A 208 30.07 11.27 -15.43
N ASN A 209 29.42 11.89 -16.42
CA ASN A 209 29.91 13.10 -17.07
C ASN A 209 29.48 14.38 -16.33
N THR A 210 28.44 14.32 -15.50
CA THR A 210 27.97 15.44 -14.69
C THR A 210 28.97 15.69 -13.56
N LEU A 211 29.26 16.97 -13.29
CA LEU A 211 30.25 17.39 -12.29
C LEU A 211 31.71 17.04 -12.64
N SER A 212 32.00 16.67 -13.89
CA SER A 212 33.38 16.44 -14.32
C SER A 212 34.20 17.74 -14.42
N LYS A 213 33.51 18.86 -14.67
CA LYS A 213 34.08 20.21 -14.84
C LYS A 213 33.35 21.28 -14.00
N ALA A 214 32.37 20.89 -13.20
CA ALA A 214 31.66 21.79 -12.31
C ALA A 214 32.63 22.48 -11.33
N PRO A 215 32.60 23.81 -11.25
CA PRO A 215 33.53 24.57 -10.40
C PRO A 215 33.14 24.48 -8.92
N THR A 216 34.12 24.64 -8.04
CA THR A 216 33.84 25.05 -6.66
C THR A 216 33.37 26.51 -6.66
N LEU A 217 32.21 26.80 -6.08
CA LEU A 217 31.67 28.16 -6.00
C LEU A 217 31.70 28.70 -4.58
N SER A 218 32.15 29.94 -4.43
CA SER A 218 32.18 30.69 -3.18
C SER A 218 31.98 32.19 -3.45
N SER A 219 31.88 32.99 -2.39
CA SER A 219 31.71 34.44 -2.49
C SER A 219 32.78 35.09 -3.37
N GLY A 220 32.36 35.98 -4.27
CA GLY A 220 33.24 36.68 -5.22
C GLY A 220 33.47 35.95 -6.56
N THR A 221 32.90 34.75 -6.76
CA THR A 221 32.96 34.07 -8.06
C THR A 221 32.27 34.88 -9.17
N ALA A 222 32.91 34.95 -10.34
CA ALA A 222 32.33 35.56 -11.55
C ALA A 222 31.53 34.57 -12.41
N LYS A 223 31.32 33.33 -11.93
CA LYS A 223 30.67 32.24 -12.69
C LYS A 223 29.14 32.31 -12.60
N THR A 224 28.56 33.40 -13.09
CA THR A 224 27.12 33.74 -12.97
C THR A 224 26.17 32.62 -13.40
N ALA A 225 26.44 31.93 -14.52
CA ALA A 225 25.59 30.84 -15.00
C ALA A 225 25.51 29.67 -14.00
N TYR A 226 26.66 29.27 -13.44
CA TYR A 226 26.72 28.22 -12.41
C TYR A 226 26.04 28.65 -11.11
N VAL A 227 26.15 29.93 -10.74
CA VAL A 227 25.45 30.47 -9.56
C VAL A 227 23.93 30.38 -9.74
N LYS A 228 23.39 30.75 -10.92
CA LYS A 228 21.96 30.59 -11.22
C LYS A 228 21.52 29.13 -11.13
N ILE A 229 22.35 28.20 -11.61
CA ILE A 229 22.06 26.76 -11.49
C ILE A 229 21.93 26.35 -10.00
N VAL A 230 22.83 26.81 -9.13
CA VAL A 230 22.71 26.57 -7.68
C VAL A 230 21.44 27.18 -7.10
N GLN A 231 21.11 28.42 -7.47
CA GLN A 231 19.89 29.09 -7.02
C GLN A 231 18.65 28.27 -7.40
N MET A 232 18.56 27.80 -8.65
CA MET A 232 17.48 26.94 -9.12
C MET A 232 17.44 25.59 -8.39
N CYS A 233 18.60 24.96 -8.11
CA CYS A 233 18.64 23.75 -7.30
C CYS A 233 18.07 23.97 -5.89
N LEU A 234 18.40 25.09 -5.23
CA LEU A 234 17.88 25.41 -3.90
C LEU A 234 16.37 25.64 -3.93
N MET A 235 15.83 26.24 -4.99
CA MET A 235 14.38 26.38 -5.18
C MET A 235 13.66 25.02 -5.23
N CYS A 236 14.31 23.98 -5.75
CA CYS A 236 13.76 22.63 -5.77
C CYS A 236 14.01 21.89 -4.45
N MET A 237 15.23 21.94 -3.91
CA MET A 237 15.66 21.08 -2.80
C MET A 237 15.35 21.66 -1.42
N MET A 238 15.21 22.98 -1.30
CA MET A 238 14.86 23.67 -0.06
C MET A 238 13.48 24.32 -0.11
N GLU A 239 12.91 24.46 -1.32
CA GLU A 239 11.67 25.19 -1.58
C GLU A 239 11.73 26.66 -1.13
N THR A 240 12.91 27.27 -1.18
CA THR A 240 13.15 28.68 -0.81
C THR A 240 13.36 29.55 -2.05
N ASN A 241 13.12 30.86 -1.92
CA ASN A 241 13.52 31.82 -2.95
C ASN A 241 15.02 32.11 -2.83
N ALA A 242 15.81 31.56 -3.74
CA ALA A 242 17.26 31.77 -3.82
C ALA A 242 17.67 32.96 -4.72
N GLY A 243 16.70 33.65 -5.33
CA GLY A 243 16.93 34.67 -6.37
C GLY A 243 17.37 34.06 -7.70
N MET A 244 17.50 34.90 -8.74
CA MET A 244 17.95 34.51 -10.09
C MET A 244 18.99 35.49 -10.68
N ASP A 245 19.64 36.27 -9.80
CA ASP A 245 20.63 37.29 -10.18
C ASP A 245 21.98 36.71 -10.62
N GLY A 246 22.27 35.45 -10.28
CA GLY A 246 23.57 34.81 -10.51
C GLY A 246 24.71 35.40 -9.68
N ALA A 247 24.40 36.06 -8.55
CA ALA A 247 25.38 36.63 -7.64
C ALA A 247 25.61 35.73 -6.41
N PHE A 248 26.87 35.39 -6.12
CA PHE A 248 27.23 34.65 -4.91
C PHE A 248 27.40 35.59 -3.71
N GLY A 249 26.28 36.18 -3.27
CA GLY A 249 26.21 37.07 -2.12
C GLY A 249 26.11 36.34 -0.77
N SER A 250 26.02 37.11 0.31
CA SER A 250 25.85 36.60 1.67
C SER A 250 24.54 35.83 1.86
N ALA A 251 23.46 36.25 1.20
CA ALA A 251 22.17 35.57 1.25
C ALA A 251 22.24 34.15 0.65
N LEU A 252 22.84 34.00 -0.53
CA LEU A 252 23.01 32.68 -1.16
C LEU A 252 23.93 31.79 -0.32
N LYS A 253 25.04 32.33 0.19
CA LYS A 253 25.93 31.61 1.10
C LYS A 253 25.17 31.01 2.29
N LYS A 254 24.32 31.80 2.94
CA LYS A 254 23.51 31.35 4.07
C LYS A 254 22.54 30.23 3.68
N GLN A 255 21.88 30.32 2.53
CA GLN A 255 20.99 29.25 2.05
C GLN A 255 21.76 27.95 1.77
N ILE A 256 23.00 28.04 1.27
CA ILE A 256 23.88 26.87 1.09
C ILE A 256 24.26 26.25 2.45
N GLU A 257 24.60 27.08 3.45
CA GLU A 257 24.88 26.61 4.81
C GLU A 257 23.66 25.90 5.43
N GLU A 258 22.46 26.46 5.25
CA GLU A 258 21.19 25.87 5.68
C GLU A 258 20.91 24.55 4.97
N PHE A 259 21.14 24.47 3.66
CA PHE A 259 21.02 23.22 2.88
C PHE A 259 22.01 22.15 3.37
N GLN A 260 23.29 22.49 3.49
CA GLN A 260 24.33 21.56 3.96
C GLN A 260 24.01 21.01 5.34
N LYS A 261 23.54 21.88 6.25
CA LYS A 261 23.09 21.48 7.59
C LYS A 261 21.84 20.60 7.54
N PHE A 262 20.83 20.98 6.77
CA PHE A 262 19.57 20.25 6.67
C PHE A 262 19.74 18.84 6.10
N TYR A 263 20.66 18.66 5.15
CA TYR A 263 21.03 17.36 4.56
C TYR A 263 22.14 16.62 5.34
N CYS A 264 22.64 17.22 6.42
CA CYS A 264 23.73 16.67 7.25
C CYS A 264 24.95 16.25 6.42
N LEU A 265 25.33 17.08 5.44
CA LEU A 265 26.46 16.81 4.56
C LEU A 265 27.77 16.86 5.35
N SER A 266 28.64 15.88 5.12
CA SER A 266 29.97 15.78 5.73
C SER A 266 31.05 15.90 4.65
N GLY A 267 32.24 16.37 5.04
CA GLY A 267 33.33 16.61 4.10
C GLY A 267 33.14 17.83 3.20
N VAL A 268 32.19 18.71 3.53
CA VAL A 268 31.91 19.95 2.78
C VAL A 268 32.55 21.17 3.44
N THR A 269 32.81 22.21 2.64
CA THR A 269 33.14 23.55 3.19
C THR A 269 31.86 24.36 3.37
N SER A 270 31.60 24.81 4.61
CA SER A 270 30.39 25.56 4.97
C SER A 270 30.17 26.76 4.05
N GLY A 271 28.99 26.83 3.41
CA GLY A 271 28.58 27.94 2.53
C GLY A 271 29.28 27.99 1.18
N THR A 272 30.02 26.94 0.82
CA THR A 272 30.67 26.76 -0.49
C THR A 272 29.98 25.64 -1.25
N VAL A 273 29.87 25.75 -2.58
CA VAL A 273 29.35 24.66 -3.42
C VAL A 273 30.53 23.86 -3.97
N ASP A 274 30.96 22.86 -3.22
CA ASP A 274 31.93 21.85 -3.63
C ASP A 274 31.24 20.67 -4.35
N ARG A 275 32.02 19.65 -4.75
CA ARG A 275 31.49 18.48 -5.47
C ARG A 275 30.38 17.75 -4.69
N ILE A 276 30.55 17.59 -3.38
CA ILE A 276 29.56 16.90 -2.54
C ILE A 276 28.27 17.72 -2.49
N THR A 277 28.38 19.03 -2.31
CA THR A 277 27.25 19.95 -2.29
C THR A 277 26.53 19.96 -3.64
N TRP A 278 27.26 20.04 -4.75
CA TRP A 278 26.72 19.91 -6.10
C TRP A 278 25.95 18.62 -6.31
N ALA A 279 26.55 17.48 -5.95
CA ALA A 279 25.94 16.19 -6.13
C ALA A 279 24.62 16.09 -5.36
N SER A 280 24.60 16.54 -4.09
CA SER A 280 23.40 16.55 -3.25
C SER A 280 22.30 17.50 -3.74
N LEU A 281 22.66 18.57 -4.45
CA LEU A 281 21.71 19.49 -5.08
C LEU A 281 21.05 18.91 -6.34
N LEU A 282 21.74 18.01 -7.05
CA LEU A 282 21.34 17.53 -8.39
C LEU A 282 20.81 16.10 -8.40
N SER A 283 21.24 15.27 -7.45
CA SER A 283 20.88 13.86 -7.39
C SER A 283 20.37 13.51 -5.99
N SER A 284 19.32 12.69 -5.93
CA SER A 284 18.77 12.25 -4.65
C SER A 284 19.86 11.61 -3.77
N LYS A 285 20.65 10.69 -4.33
CA LYS A 285 21.73 10.00 -3.60
C LYS A 285 22.96 10.86 -3.27
N GLY A 286 23.08 12.05 -3.87
CA GLY A 286 24.26 12.90 -3.76
C GLY A 286 25.56 12.21 -4.19
N GLU A 287 26.66 12.60 -3.53
CA GLU A 287 27.98 12.02 -3.75
C GLU A 287 28.14 10.73 -2.91
N THR A 288 28.18 9.56 -3.56
CA THR A 288 28.15 8.25 -2.88
C THR A 288 29.42 7.93 -2.09
N SER A 289 30.52 8.65 -2.37
CA SER A 289 31.75 8.54 -1.59
C SER A 289 31.64 9.17 -0.20
N ARG A 290 30.62 9.99 0.09
CA ARG A 290 30.41 10.59 1.43
C ARG A 290 30.38 9.53 2.54
N VAL A 291 30.92 9.89 3.70
CA VAL A 291 30.87 9.05 4.89
C VAL A 291 29.46 9.05 5.48
N ALA A 292 29.05 7.92 6.07
CA ALA A 292 27.74 7.74 6.66
C ALA A 292 27.87 7.41 8.15
N LYS A 293 26.93 7.92 8.97
CA LYS A 293 26.84 7.56 10.39
C LYS A 293 25.87 6.42 10.66
N ALA A 294 24.96 6.16 9.73
CA ALA A 294 24.03 5.05 9.79
C ALA A 294 24.26 4.09 8.62
N CYS A 295 23.77 2.87 8.76
CA CYS A 295 23.73 1.87 7.70
C CYS A 295 22.50 1.00 7.85
N ASP A 296 22.17 0.21 6.84
CA ASP A 296 21.31 -0.95 6.99
C ASP A 296 21.83 -2.12 6.15
N THR A 297 21.40 -3.32 6.48
CA THR A 297 21.79 -4.53 5.76
C THR A 297 20.75 -5.60 5.94
N SER A 298 20.60 -6.47 4.95
CA SER A 298 19.83 -7.71 5.08
C SER A 298 20.61 -8.86 5.74
N THR A 299 21.90 -8.68 6.01
CA THR A 299 22.74 -9.69 6.64
C THR A 299 22.61 -9.65 8.15
N VAL A 300 22.24 -10.79 8.75
CA VAL A 300 22.29 -10.97 10.20
C VAL A 300 23.75 -10.82 10.67
N LEU A 301 23.97 -9.87 11.55
CA LEU A 301 25.25 -9.47 12.10
C LEU A 301 25.62 -10.34 13.30
N ASN A 302 26.91 -10.64 13.39
CA ASN A 302 27.56 -11.14 14.60
C ASN A 302 28.44 -10.01 15.17
N TYR A 303 29.08 -10.27 16.31
CA TYR A 303 29.95 -9.29 16.95
C TYR A 303 31.09 -8.79 16.05
N ALA A 304 31.71 -9.66 15.24
CA ALA A 304 32.82 -9.28 14.37
C ALA A 304 32.41 -8.22 13.31
N LYS A 305 31.27 -8.45 12.67
CA LYS A 305 30.68 -7.50 11.70
C LYS A 305 30.23 -6.21 12.38
N ALA A 306 29.53 -6.32 13.51
CA ALA A 306 29.07 -5.16 14.28
C ALA A 306 30.25 -4.29 14.76
N LYS A 307 31.33 -4.91 15.23
CA LYS A 307 32.56 -4.21 15.63
C LYS A 307 33.23 -3.54 14.44
N SER A 308 33.32 -4.21 13.29
CA SER A 308 33.87 -3.65 12.05
C SER A 308 33.07 -2.41 11.59
N LEU A 309 31.73 -2.45 11.69
CA LEU A 309 30.87 -1.29 11.42
C LEU A 309 31.18 -0.12 12.37
N TYR A 310 31.29 -0.37 13.68
CA TYR A 310 31.61 0.67 14.66
C TYR A 310 32.97 1.34 14.37
N ASP A 311 33.98 0.52 14.06
CA ASP A 311 35.34 0.98 13.74
C ASP A 311 35.40 1.78 12.44
N ALA A 312 34.53 1.46 11.48
CA ALA A 312 34.35 2.24 10.25
C ALA A 312 33.58 3.57 10.45
N GLY A 313 33.14 3.88 11.67
CA GLY A 313 32.49 5.15 12.02
C GLY A 313 30.96 5.11 12.05
N TYR A 314 30.33 3.95 11.78
CA TYR A 314 28.89 3.79 11.93
C TYR A 314 28.48 3.79 13.41
N ARG A 315 27.30 4.31 13.71
CA ARG A 315 26.72 4.37 15.06
C ARG A 315 25.29 3.84 15.13
N TYR A 316 24.60 3.78 13.99
CA TYR A 316 23.21 3.34 13.89
C TYR A 316 23.10 2.29 12.78
N VAL A 317 22.40 1.19 13.05
CA VAL A 317 22.19 0.11 12.09
C VAL A 317 20.70 -0.22 11.96
N GLY A 318 20.21 -0.21 10.73
CA GLY A 318 18.86 -0.58 10.36
C GLY A 318 18.76 -2.08 10.25
N ARG A 319 17.87 -2.69 11.03
CA ARG A 319 17.72 -4.16 11.07
C ARG A 319 16.26 -4.58 10.93
N TYR A 320 16.05 -5.66 10.19
CA TYR A 320 14.72 -6.13 9.82
C TYR A 320 14.08 -6.95 10.92
N LEU A 321 12.81 -6.70 11.21
CA LEU A 321 12.00 -7.50 12.13
C LEU A 321 11.59 -8.85 11.53
N SER A 322 11.53 -8.95 10.21
CA SER A 322 11.04 -10.15 9.52
C SER A 322 11.56 -10.26 8.07
N GLY A 323 11.14 -11.33 7.40
CA GLY A 323 11.36 -11.55 5.97
C GLY A 323 12.63 -12.33 5.61
N THR A 324 12.76 -12.61 4.31
CA THR A 324 13.87 -13.36 3.74
C THR A 324 14.41 -12.68 2.48
N VAL A 325 15.67 -12.95 2.14
CA VAL A 325 16.30 -12.58 0.87
C VAL A 325 16.17 -13.77 -0.09
N GLY A 326 15.60 -13.52 -1.27
CA GLY A 326 15.36 -14.54 -2.30
C GLY A 326 14.47 -15.69 -1.85
N GLY A 327 13.62 -15.48 -0.82
CA GLY A 327 12.76 -16.51 -0.25
C GLY A 327 13.47 -17.54 0.63
N LYS A 328 14.78 -17.42 0.85
CA LYS A 328 15.61 -18.48 1.46
C LYS A 328 16.36 -18.04 2.71
N ARG A 329 17.18 -16.98 2.60
CA ARG A 329 18.03 -16.53 3.70
C ARG A 329 17.26 -15.56 4.58
N SER A 330 17.11 -15.86 5.88
CA SER A 330 16.49 -14.91 6.81
C SER A 330 17.27 -13.60 6.86
N LYS A 331 16.55 -12.47 6.87
CA LYS A 331 17.09 -11.14 7.20
C LYS A 331 16.63 -10.64 8.57
N ALA A 332 15.68 -11.36 9.18
CA ALA A 332 15.10 -11.04 10.48
C ALA A 332 16.17 -11.09 11.57
N MET A 333 16.23 -10.04 12.39
CA MET A 333 17.19 -9.96 13.47
C MET A 333 16.83 -10.86 14.65
N THR A 334 17.84 -11.34 15.37
CA THR A 334 17.70 -12.22 16.54
C THR A 334 18.12 -11.53 17.83
N ALA A 335 17.78 -12.11 18.98
CA ALA A 335 18.21 -11.60 20.29
C ALA A 335 19.75 -11.61 20.43
N GLU A 336 20.41 -12.63 19.88
CA GLU A 336 21.87 -12.74 19.85
C GLU A 336 22.50 -11.63 18.99
N GLU A 337 21.94 -11.36 17.80
CA GLU A 337 22.39 -10.25 16.96
C GLU A 337 22.24 -8.90 17.69
N ILE A 338 21.11 -8.66 18.35
CA ILE A 338 20.87 -7.42 19.10
C ILE A 338 21.94 -7.25 20.20
N ALA A 339 22.24 -8.31 20.95
CA ALA A 339 23.26 -8.28 21.99
C ALA A 339 24.66 -7.98 21.41
N ASP A 340 25.02 -8.58 20.28
CA ASP A 340 26.29 -8.35 19.58
C ASP A 340 26.41 -6.91 19.06
N ILE A 341 25.34 -6.35 18.49
CA ILE A 341 25.29 -4.96 18.02
C ILE A 341 25.49 -3.99 19.19
N PHE A 342 24.80 -4.18 20.31
CA PHE A 342 24.96 -3.33 21.50
C PHE A 342 26.34 -3.47 22.12
N LYS A 343 26.88 -4.69 22.19
CA LYS A 343 28.24 -4.95 22.68
C LYS A 343 29.29 -4.22 21.84
N ALA A 344 29.07 -4.07 20.54
CA ALA A 344 29.93 -3.28 19.66
C ALA A 344 29.75 -1.75 19.83
N GLY A 345 28.76 -1.28 20.60
CA GLY A 345 28.48 0.14 20.84
C GLY A 345 27.56 0.80 19.80
N LEU A 346 26.88 -0.01 18.97
CA LEU A 346 25.93 0.47 17.97
C LEU A 346 24.50 0.56 18.53
N ARG A 347 23.67 1.36 17.86
CA ARG A 347 22.23 1.50 18.11
C ARG A 347 21.42 0.94 16.95
N ILE A 348 20.22 0.45 17.20
CA ILE A 348 19.36 -0.19 16.20
C ILE A 348 18.16 0.69 15.86
N PHE A 349 17.80 0.78 14.58
CA PHE A 349 16.46 1.20 14.16
C PHE A 349 15.76 0.06 13.42
N ALA A 350 14.48 -0.16 13.74
CA ALA A 350 13.75 -1.34 13.27
C ALA A 350 13.10 -1.09 11.90
N ILE A 351 13.22 -2.06 11.00
CA ILE A 351 12.63 -2.03 9.66
C ILE A 351 11.65 -3.20 9.52
N PHE A 352 10.48 -2.96 8.96
CA PHE A 352 9.55 -4.01 8.55
C PHE A 352 9.41 -4.04 7.03
N GLN A 353 9.68 -5.20 6.42
CA GLN A 353 9.57 -5.40 4.98
C GLN A 353 9.39 -6.88 4.63
N GLU A 354 8.20 -7.24 4.15
CA GLU A 354 7.86 -8.58 3.65
C GLU A 354 7.30 -8.55 2.23
N GLY A 355 7.37 -9.71 1.56
CA GLY A 355 6.81 -9.91 0.24
C GLY A 355 7.57 -9.23 -0.90
N THR A 356 7.09 -9.45 -2.11
CA THR A 356 7.60 -8.80 -3.31
C THR A 356 6.96 -7.41 -3.45
N PRO A 357 7.73 -6.33 -3.65
CA PRO A 357 7.15 -5.00 -3.82
C PRO A 357 6.18 -4.91 -4.99
N SER A 358 4.93 -4.49 -4.72
CA SER A 358 3.92 -4.22 -5.74
C SER A 358 2.85 -3.26 -5.22
N MET A 359 2.25 -2.46 -6.11
CA MET A 359 1.15 -1.56 -5.75
C MET A 359 -0.05 -2.28 -5.13
N SER A 360 -0.34 -3.50 -5.57
CA SER A 360 -1.49 -4.29 -5.11
C SER A 360 -1.42 -4.72 -3.64
N ARG A 361 -0.23 -4.69 -3.02
CA ARG A 361 -0.06 -5.02 -1.60
C ARG A 361 -0.38 -3.86 -0.67
N TYR A 362 -0.42 -2.62 -1.18
CA TYR A 362 -0.69 -1.44 -0.35
C TYR A 362 -2.19 -1.27 -0.15
N THR A 363 -2.78 -2.15 0.67
CA THR A 363 -4.18 -2.10 1.10
C THR A 363 -4.27 -1.92 2.61
N LEU A 364 -5.45 -1.51 3.08
CA LEU A 364 -5.71 -1.35 4.51
C LEU A 364 -5.53 -2.66 5.27
N GLU A 365 -6.04 -3.77 4.72
CA GLU A 365 -6.00 -5.11 5.32
C GLU A 365 -4.56 -5.62 5.43
N SER A 366 -3.77 -5.40 4.38
CA SER A 366 -2.34 -5.73 4.40
C SER A 366 -1.60 -4.90 5.46
N GLY A 367 -1.94 -3.61 5.59
CA GLY A 367 -1.38 -2.74 6.62
C GLY A 367 -1.70 -3.20 8.05
N VAL A 368 -2.93 -3.65 8.30
CA VAL A 368 -3.33 -4.25 9.59
C VAL A 368 -2.51 -5.52 9.86
N SER A 369 -2.51 -6.46 8.93
CA SER A 369 -1.81 -7.75 9.09
C SER A 369 -0.31 -7.57 9.33
N GLU A 370 0.33 -6.71 8.55
CA GLU A 370 1.77 -6.45 8.63
C GLU A 370 2.15 -5.68 9.89
N ALA A 371 1.32 -4.73 10.34
CA ALA A 371 1.55 -4.05 11.63
C ALA A 371 1.42 -5.00 12.81
N GLN A 372 0.50 -5.96 12.77
CA GLN A 372 0.37 -7.00 13.80
C GLN A 372 1.64 -7.85 13.89
N LYS A 373 2.16 -8.30 12.74
CA LYS A 373 3.43 -9.03 12.68
C LYS A 373 4.61 -8.19 13.21
N ALA A 374 4.70 -6.93 12.79
CA ALA A 374 5.76 -6.01 13.22
C ALA A 374 5.72 -5.78 14.73
N LEU A 375 4.53 -5.53 15.29
CA LEU A 375 4.30 -5.34 16.71
C LEU A 375 4.71 -6.58 17.51
N SER A 376 4.28 -7.78 17.07
CA SER A 376 4.64 -9.06 17.70
C SER A 376 6.14 -9.34 17.65
N ALA A 377 6.78 -9.22 16.49
CA ALA A 377 8.21 -9.43 16.34
C ALA A 377 9.04 -8.46 17.19
N ALA A 378 8.67 -7.17 17.19
CA ALA A 378 9.35 -6.15 17.98
C ALA A 378 9.22 -6.41 19.50
N ARG A 379 8.02 -6.79 19.97
CA ARG A 379 7.79 -7.15 21.39
C ARG A 379 8.59 -8.39 21.80
N GLN A 380 8.63 -9.44 20.97
CA GLN A 380 9.38 -10.68 21.24
C GLN A 380 10.89 -10.42 21.34
N LEU A 381 11.41 -9.48 20.56
CA LEU A 381 12.81 -9.05 20.61
C LEU A 381 13.10 -8.06 21.75
N GLY A 382 12.08 -7.67 22.54
CA GLY A 382 12.22 -6.73 23.64
C GLY A 382 12.52 -5.30 23.21
N ILE A 383 12.13 -4.89 22.00
CA ILE A 383 12.31 -3.51 21.55
C ILE A 383 11.57 -2.56 22.51
N PRO A 384 12.21 -1.47 22.99
CA PRO A 384 11.61 -0.59 23.99
C PRO A 384 10.40 0.17 23.44
N GLU A 385 9.47 0.50 24.35
CA GLU A 385 8.35 1.40 24.09
C GLU A 385 8.81 2.73 23.46
N ASN A 386 7.94 3.32 22.65
CA ASN A 386 8.17 4.53 21.86
C ASN A 386 9.23 4.39 20.76
N ALA A 387 9.72 3.17 20.48
CA ALA A 387 10.54 2.93 19.29
C ALA A 387 9.74 3.15 18.00
N ILE A 388 10.43 3.64 16.96
CA ILE A 388 9.88 3.79 15.62
C ILE A 388 10.20 2.54 14.79
N ILE A 389 9.18 1.97 14.16
CA ILE A 389 9.31 0.88 13.18
C ILE A 389 9.07 1.46 11.78
N TYR A 390 10.07 1.35 10.90
CA TYR A 390 9.98 1.85 9.52
C TYR A 390 9.38 0.78 8.60
N PHE A 391 8.16 1.00 8.13
CA PHE A 391 7.48 0.14 7.16
C PHE A 391 7.90 0.51 5.73
N ALA A 392 8.37 -0.48 4.98
CA ALA A 392 9.01 -0.25 3.69
C ALA A 392 8.05 -0.20 2.50
N ILE A 393 8.05 0.92 1.79
CA ILE A 393 7.46 1.14 0.47
C ILE A 393 8.57 1.12 -0.57
N ASP A 394 9.06 -0.08 -0.86
CA ASP A 394 10.18 -0.32 -1.77
C ASP A 394 9.72 -0.43 -3.25
N TYR A 395 8.97 0.55 -3.70
CA TYR A 395 8.32 0.58 -5.02
C TYR A 395 8.27 2.00 -5.58
N ASP A 396 8.35 2.16 -6.91
CA ASP A 396 8.17 3.46 -7.55
C ASP A 396 6.69 3.89 -7.58
N VAL A 397 6.22 4.46 -6.47
CA VAL A 397 4.84 4.93 -6.33
C VAL A 397 4.66 6.26 -7.05
N MET A 398 3.88 6.23 -8.13
CA MET A 398 3.40 7.43 -8.83
C MET A 398 2.36 8.19 -7.99
N GLU A 399 2.09 9.46 -8.31
CA GLU A 399 1.12 10.30 -7.57
C GLU A 399 -0.27 9.62 -7.47
N SER A 400 -0.71 8.91 -8.52
CA SER A 400 -1.97 8.15 -8.53
C SER A 400 -2.01 6.99 -7.53
N GLY A 401 -0.85 6.43 -7.16
CA GLY A 401 -0.71 5.34 -6.20
C GLY A 401 -0.62 5.78 -4.73
N ILE A 402 -0.44 7.07 -4.46
CA ILE A 402 -0.21 7.57 -3.10
C ILE A 402 -1.39 7.27 -2.18
N ASN A 403 -2.63 7.31 -2.69
CA ASN A 403 -3.80 7.00 -1.87
C ASN A 403 -3.80 5.55 -1.37
N ALA A 404 -3.33 4.59 -2.17
CA ALA A 404 -3.21 3.20 -1.75
C ALA A 404 -2.20 3.05 -0.60
N VAL A 405 -1.05 3.71 -0.70
CA VAL A 405 -0.05 3.74 0.39
C VAL A 405 -0.62 4.37 1.66
N LYS A 406 -1.43 5.44 1.55
CA LYS A 406 -2.12 6.02 2.71
C LYS A 406 -3.12 5.03 3.34
N GLN A 407 -3.84 4.24 2.54
CA GLN A 407 -4.74 3.20 3.09
C GLN A 407 -3.96 2.13 3.85
N TYR A 408 -2.81 1.70 3.30
CA TYR A 408 -1.90 0.77 3.98
C TYR A 408 -1.42 1.32 5.34
N PHE A 409 -0.94 2.57 5.38
CA PHE A 409 -0.55 3.19 6.66
C PHE A 409 -1.72 3.48 7.59
N ALA A 410 -2.94 3.68 7.09
CA ALA A 410 -4.14 3.75 7.93
C ALA A 410 -4.41 2.41 8.63
N GLY A 411 -4.17 1.28 7.96
CA GLY A 411 -4.19 -0.05 8.57
C GLY A 411 -3.15 -0.21 9.67
N ILE A 412 -1.91 0.23 9.43
CA ILE A 412 -0.84 0.20 10.43
C ILE A 412 -1.23 1.02 11.67
N ARG A 413 -1.69 2.26 11.45
CA ARG A 413 -2.09 3.17 12.52
C ARG A 413 -3.19 2.56 13.39
N ARG A 414 -4.19 1.87 12.83
CA ARG A 414 -5.26 1.20 13.60
C ARG A 414 -4.69 0.19 14.61
N VAL A 415 -3.70 -0.60 14.19
CA VAL A 415 -3.07 -1.60 15.07
C VAL A 415 -2.27 -0.91 16.18
N PHE A 416 -1.50 0.12 15.83
CA PHE A 416 -0.68 0.83 16.82
C PHE A 416 -1.54 1.62 17.81
N GLU A 417 -2.63 2.24 17.35
CA GLU A 417 -3.63 2.90 18.21
C GLU A 417 -4.29 1.92 19.18
N LYS A 418 -4.72 0.75 18.68
CA LYS A 418 -5.28 -0.33 19.52
C LYS A 418 -4.26 -0.84 20.55
N ALA A 419 -2.96 -0.80 20.22
CA ALA A 419 -1.86 -1.14 21.12
C ALA A 419 -1.42 0.03 22.02
N GLY A 420 -2.17 1.14 22.08
CA GLY A 420 -1.85 2.30 22.90
C GLY A 420 -0.63 3.10 22.44
N TYR A 421 -0.29 3.02 21.15
CA TYR A 421 0.91 3.63 20.54
C TYR A 421 2.23 3.18 21.17
N TYR A 422 2.31 1.93 21.62
CA TYR A 422 3.55 1.37 22.19
C TYR A 422 4.77 1.50 21.25
N TYR A 423 4.54 1.44 19.94
CA TYR A 423 5.50 1.83 18.91
C TYR A 423 4.89 2.87 17.98
N HIS A 424 5.74 3.63 17.31
CA HIS A 424 5.35 4.62 16.31
C HIS A 424 5.66 4.14 14.90
N ALA A 425 4.82 4.52 13.94
CA ALA A 425 5.02 4.17 12.54
C ALA A 425 5.98 5.17 11.88
N GLY A 426 7.08 4.66 11.33
CA GLY A 426 7.92 5.32 10.36
C GLY A 426 7.69 4.77 8.96
N ILE A 427 8.06 5.52 7.93
CA ILE A 427 7.97 5.08 6.54
C ILE A 427 9.35 5.01 5.91
N TYR A 428 9.68 3.89 5.27
CA TYR A 428 10.76 3.83 4.29
C TYR A 428 10.20 4.01 2.86
N GLY A 429 10.77 4.91 2.06
CA GLY A 429 10.32 5.11 0.68
C GLY A 429 10.86 6.37 0.00
N ALA A 430 10.37 6.64 -1.22
CA ALA A 430 10.79 7.82 -1.99
C ALA A 430 10.33 9.13 -1.32
N ARG A 431 11.06 10.23 -1.52
CA ARG A 431 10.84 11.54 -0.87
C ARG A 431 9.39 12.01 -0.88
N ASN A 432 8.73 11.98 -2.05
CA ASN A 432 7.33 12.40 -2.19
C ASN A 432 6.37 11.50 -1.39
N VAL A 433 6.60 10.18 -1.40
CA VAL A 433 5.75 9.20 -0.70
C VAL A 433 5.86 9.43 0.81
N CYS A 434 7.08 9.50 1.33
CA CYS A 434 7.35 9.82 2.73
C CYS A 434 6.67 11.13 3.14
N SER A 435 6.87 12.20 2.38
CA SER A 435 6.25 13.51 2.66
C SER A 435 4.73 13.43 2.72
N LYS A 436 4.09 12.77 1.75
CA LYS A 436 2.62 12.72 1.63
C LYS A 436 1.98 11.85 2.71
N VAL A 437 2.63 10.76 3.12
CA VAL A 437 2.15 9.91 4.22
C VAL A 437 2.33 10.62 5.55
N CYS A 438 3.51 11.19 5.82
CA CYS A 438 3.78 11.91 7.07
C CYS A 438 2.92 13.17 7.22
N ASN A 439 2.75 13.98 6.18
CA ASN A 439 1.87 15.15 6.21
C ASN A 439 0.38 14.79 6.41
N SER A 440 0.00 13.53 6.22
CA SER A 440 -1.35 13.03 6.52
C SER A 440 -1.49 12.53 7.98
N GLY A 441 -0.44 12.62 8.80
CA GLY A 441 -0.44 12.12 10.19
C GLY A 441 -0.48 10.60 10.31
N LEU A 442 -0.11 9.86 9.25
CA LEU A 442 -0.15 8.40 9.22
C LEU A 442 1.19 7.73 9.56
N ALA A 443 2.28 8.49 9.48
CA ALA A 443 3.61 8.09 9.94
C ALA A 443 4.33 9.33 10.50
N GLU A 444 5.23 9.15 11.45
CA GLU A 444 5.83 10.24 12.22
C GLU A 444 7.28 10.55 11.81
N SER A 445 7.97 9.59 11.17
CA SER A 445 9.37 9.71 10.77
C SER A 445 9.61 9.11 9.38
N SER A 446 10.54 9.72 8.64
CA SER A 446 10.89 9.29 7.28
C SER A 446 12.29 8.64 7.22
N TYR A 447 12.36 7.45 6.65
CA TYR A 447 13.58 6.81 6.16
C TYR A 447 13.56 6.86 4.62
N VAL A 448 14.39 7.69 4.01
CA VAL A 448 14.25 8.03 2.59
C VAL A 448 15.10 7.11 1.72
N SER A 449 14.56 6.65 0.59
CA SER A 449 15.24 5.76 -0.38
C SER A 449 15.95 6.53 -1.50
N ASP A 450 16.82 7.48 -1.16
CA ASP A 450 17.45 8.36 -2.16
C ASP A 450 18.37 7.64 -3.15
N MET A 451 18.86 6.44 -2.83
CA MET A 451 19.64 5.61 -3.76
C MET A 451 18.84 5.17 -4.99
N SER A 452 17.50 5.10 -4.86
CA SER A 452 16.57 4.78 -5.95
C SER A 452 16.35 6.01 -6.84
N THR A 453 17.41 6.42 -7.54
CA THR A 453 17.44 7.60 -8.43
C THR A 453 16.46 7.53 -9.60
N GLY A 454 15.98 6.32 -9.95
CA GLY A 454 14.95 6.12 -10.97
C GLY A 454 13.52 6.30 -10.45
N PHE A 455 13.30 6.31 -9.12
CA PHE A 455 11.97 6.46 -8.55
C PHE A 455 11.44 7.87 -8.78
N SER A 456 10.22 7.92 -9.26
CA SER A 456 9.47 9.10 -9.59
C SER A 456 9.32 10.04 -8.41
N GLY A 457 9.15 9.51 -7.21
CA GLY A 457 9.06 10.28 -5.96
C GLY A 457 10.38 10.89 -5.47
N ASN A 458 11.52 10.59 -6.11
CA ASN A 458 12.84 11.16 -5.78
C ASN A 458 13.30 12.24 -6.79
N LEU A 459 12.61 12.35 -7.93
CA LEU A 459 12.99 13.25 -9.02
C LEU A 459 12.30 14.62 -8.87
N GLY A 460 13.03 15.60 -8.32
CA GLY A 460 12.53 16.97 -8.15
C GLY A 460 11.76 17.24 -6.87
N TYR A 461 11.72 16.26 -5.96
CA TYR A 461 11.12 16.43 -4.64
C TYR A 461 12.18 16.74 -3.58
N LYS A 462 11.85 17.71 -2.71
CA LYS A 462 12.58 17.98 -1.48
C LYS A 462 12.50 16.78 -0.53
N ILE A 463 13.57 16.51 0.21
CA ILE A 463 13.57 15.49 1.26
C ILE A 463 12.64 15.93 2.41
N PRO A 464 11.80 15.02 3.00
CA PRO A 464 10.85 15.39 4.05
C PRO A 464 11.49 16.09 5.25
N GLU A 465 10.85 17.10 5.83
CA GLU A 465 11.36 17.83 7.02
C GLU A 465 11.63 16.91 8.22
N ASN A 466 10.91 15.80 8.34
CA ASN A 466 11.05 14.80 9.40
C ASN A 466 11.98 13.63 9.04
N TRP A 467 12.84 13.76 8.02
CA TRP A 467 13.76 12.69 7.64
C TRP A 467 14.72 12.35 8.78
N ALA A 468 14.72 11.09 9.22
CA ALA A 468 15.63 10.57 10.24
C ALA A 468 16.84 9.90 9.58
N PHE A 469 16.56 9.17 8.50
CA PHE A 469 17.52 8.34 7.78
C PHE A 469 17.37 8.56 6.27
N ASP A 470 18.46 8.39 5.53
CA ASP A 470 18.54 8.62 4.09
C ASP A 470 19.46 7.58 3.42
N GLN A 471 18.91 6.56 2.78
CA GLN A 471 19.67 5.49 2.11
C GLN A 471 20.18 5.99 0.76
N PHE A 472 21.50 5.98 0.54
CA PHE A 472 22.06 6.61 -0.66
C PHE A 472 23.09 5.77 -1.44
N HIS A 473 23.62 4.67 -0.88
CA HIS A 473 24.60 3.86 -1.61
C HIS A 473 24.75 2.44 -1.06
N GLU A 474 24.50 1.44 -1.90
CA GLU A 474 24.85 0.04 -1.62
C GLU A 474 26.30 -0.28 -2.03
N TYR A 475 27.01 -1.04 -1.21
CA TYR A 475 28.33 -1.58 -1.51
C TYR A 475 28.63 -2.87 -0.72
N GLN A 476 29.73 -3.55 -1.04
CA GLN A 476 30.23 -4.66 -0.23
C GLN A 476 31.14 -4.12 0.86
N PHE A 477 30.74 -4.30 2.12
CA PHE A 477 31.50 -3.88 3.29
C PHE A 477 32.44 -4.99 3.78
N PRO A 478 33.74 -4.71 3.99
CA PRO A 478 34.67 -5.66 4.60
C PRO A 478 34.53 -5.70 6.13
N SER A 479 34.51 -6.91 6.67
CA SER A 479 34.58 -7.25 8.08
C SER A 479 35.80 -8.13 8.33
N THR A 480 36.23 -8.24 9.58
CA THR A 480 37.33 -9.16 9.97
C THR A 480 37.02 -10.63 9.68
N ASP A 481 35.74 -10.99 9.49
CA ASP A 481 35.26 -12.35 9.23
C ASP A 481 34.61 -12.54 7.84
N GLY A 482 34.83 -11.60 6.89
CA GLY A 482 34.35 -11.72 5.51
C GLY A 482 33.86 -10.41 4.91
N THR A 483 33.01 -10.49 3.88
CA THR A 483 32.37 -9.31 3.25
C THR A 483 30.86 -9.50 3.18
N PHE A 484 30.09 -8.41 3.26
CA PHE A 484 28.63 -8.47 3.10
C PHE A 484 28.07 -7.17 2.49
N GLY A 485 26.90 -7.28 1.84
CA GLY A 485 26.18 -6.11 1.31
C GLY A 485 25.72 -5.18 2.42
N LEU A 486 26.03 -3.89 2.29
CA LEU A 486 25.72 -2.84 3.25
C LEU A 486 25.28 -1.59 2.49
N ASP A 487 24.21 -0.97 3.00
CA ASP A 487 23.73 0.31 2.52
C ASP A 487 24.25 1.43 3.41
N LYS A 488 24.81 2.47 2.80
CA LYS A 488 25.14 3.72 3.48
C LYS A 488 23.88 4.53 3.71
N VAL A 489 23.69 4.95 4.96
CA VAL A 489 22.52 5.70 5.40
C VAL A 489 22.95 7.02 6.07
N GLY A 490 22.50 8.14 5.50
CA GLY A 490 22.60 9.46 6.12
C GLY A 490 21.76 9.50 7.40
N TYR A 491 22.19 10.28 8.39
CA TYR A 491 21.53 10.36 9.68
C TYR A 491 21.39 11.83 10.09
N SER A 492 20.15 12.24 10.34
CA SER A 492 19.82 13.65 10.59
C SER A 492 19.92 14.09 12.05
N GLY A 493 19.99 13.13 12.98
CA GLY A 493 19.86 13.44 14.41
C GLY A 493 18.43 13.32 14.96
N ARG A 494 17.41 13.13 14.12
CA ARG A 494 15.99 13.19 14.56
C ARG A 494 15.49 11.94 15.29
N TYR A 495 16.03 10.76 14.99
CA TYR A 495 15.70 9.53 15.70
C TYR A 495 16.94 8.68 15.93
N ASN A 496 17.20 8.34 17.19
CA ASN A 496 18.46 7.71 17.60
C ASN A 496 18.39 6.19 17.62
N GLY A 497 17.26 5.57 17.27
CA GLY A 497 17.06 4.15 17.51
C GLY A 497 17.17 3.79 19.00
N PHE A 498 17.28 2.50 19.28
CA PHE A 498 17.41 1.95 20.63
C PHE A 498 18.80 1.33 20.86
N ALA A 499 19.24 1.30 22.12
CA ALA A 499 20.55 0.77 22.54
C ALA A 499 20.44 -0.27 23.67
N SER A 500 19.21 -0.68 23.98
CA SER A 500 18.87 -1.64 25.01
C SER A 500 17.51 -2.26 24.69
N VAL A 501 17.25 -3.43 25.25
CA VAL A 501 15.95 -4.10 25.22
C VAL A 501 15.25 -3.98 26.57
N THR A 502 13.92 -3.90 26.58
CA THR A 502 13.11 -3.97 27.80
C THR A 502 12.93 -5.42 28.23
N LYS A 503 13.27 -5.75 29.49
CA LYS A 503 13.00 -7.07 30.09
C LYS A 503 11.58 -7.25 30.64
N ALA A 504 10.69 -6.27 30.47
CA ALA A 504 9.28 -6.40 30.81
C ALA A 504 8.48 -6.44 29.52
N ASN A 505 8.17 -7.64 29.04
CA ASN A 505 7.08 -7.96 28.10
C ASN A 505 7.07 -9.49 27.93
N GLU A 506 6.78 -10.20 29.02
CA GLU A 506 6.29 -11.57 28.89
C GLU A 506 5.07 -11.49 27.97
N MET A 507 5.06 -12.24 26.87
CA MET A 507 3.80 -12.54 26.16
C MET A 507 2.76 -12.86 27.23
N MET A 508 1.55 -12.29 27.15
CA MET A 508 0.51 -12.65 28.11
C MET A 508 0.45 -14.18 28.15
N PRO A 509 0.55 -14.81 29.34
CA PRO A 509 0.57 -16.26 29.43
C PRO A 509 -0.68 -16.80 28.72
N ASP A 510 -0.53 -17.86 27.94
CA ASP A 510 -1.65 -18.57 27.30
C ASP A 510 -2.76 -18.80 28.32
N VAL A 511 -3.97 -18.92 27.81
CA VAL A 511 -5.14 -19.24 28.61
C VAL A 511 -4.88 -20.57 29.33
N SER A 512 -5.06 -20.56 30.66
CA SER A 512 -4.73 -21.72 31.50
C SER A 512 -5.53 -22.96 31.09
N ASP A 513 -4.94 -24.14 31.27
CA ASP A 513 -5.63 -25.41 31.04
C ASP A 513 -6.90 -25.54 31.86
N ASP A 514 -6.95 -24.92 33.04
CA ASP A 514 -8.13 -24.88 33.88
C ASP A 514 -9.28 -24.10 33.23
N TYR A 515 -9.00 -22.90 32.70
CA TYR A 515 -10.01 -22.12 31.96
C TYR A 515 -10.50 -22.86 30.71
N ARG A 516 -9.57 -23.50 29.98
CA ARG A 516 -9.90 -24.34 28.81
C ARG A 516 -10.84 -25.49 29.20
N ARG A 517 -10.54 -26.17 30.30
CA ARG A 517 -11.39 -27.23 30.84
C ARG A 517 -12.78 -26.72 31.22
N GLN A 518 -12.88 -25.58 31.92
CA GLN A 518 -14.17 -24.99 32.30
C GLN A 518 -15.02 -24.64 31.07
N LYS A 519 -14.42 -24.00 30.06
CA LYS A 519 -15.11 -23.65 28.79
C LYS A 519 -15.56 -24.90 28.03
N ALA A 520 -14.72 -25.93 27.95
CA ALA A 520 -15.09 -27.20 27.30
C ALA A 520 -16.22 -27.92 28.05
N VAL A 521 -16.13 -28.08 29.37
CA VAL A 521 -17.19 -28.70 30.18
C VAL A 521 -18.50 -27.94 30.05
N LYS A 522 -18.47 -26.61 30.05
CA LYS A 522 -19.66 -25.77 29.82
C LYS A 522 -20.29 -26.05 28.45
N LEU A 523 -19.48 -26.03 27.39
CA LEU A 523 -19.93 -26.31 26.02
C LEU A 523 -20.56 -27.71 25.92
N PHE A 524 -19.86 -28.77 26.34
CA PHE A 524 -20.39 -30.13 26.24
C PHE A 524 -21.61 -30.37 27.13
N LYS A 525 -21.68 -29.73 28.31
CA LYS A 525 -22.88 -29.75 29.16
C LYS A 525 -24.08 -29.12 28.45
N ALA A 526 -23.90 -27.97 27.79
CA ALA A 526 -24.97 -27.35 26.99
C ALA A 526 -25.42 -28.24 25.83
N LEU A 527 -24.50 -29.06 25.31
CA LEU A 527 -24.82 -30.05 24.28
C LEU A 527 -25.49 -31.33 24.83
N GLY A 528 -25.56 -31.51 26.15
CA GLY A 528 -26.05 -32.75 26.76
C GLY A 528 -25.06 -33.92 26.70
N LEU A 529 -23.76 -33.64 26.51
CA LEU A 529 -22.69 -34.63 26.45
C LEU A 529 -21.91 -34.66 27.77
N PRO A 530 -21.71 -35.84 28.38
CA PRO A 530 -21.04 -35.93 29.68
C PRO A 530 -19.52 -35.79 29.56
N LEU A 531 -18.99 -34.59 29.80
CA LEU A 531 -17.54 -34.36 29.91
C LEU A 531 -17.16 -33.99 31.35
N GLY A 532 -16.34 -34.82 32.00
CA GLY A 532 -15.88 -34.59 33.38
C GLY A 532 -14.77 -33.54 33.48
N ASN A 533 -14.59 -32.94 34.66
CA ASN A 533 -13.58 -31.88 34.89
C ASN A 533 -12.12 -32.33 34.71
N GLU A 534 -11.85 -33.64 34.69
CA GLU A 534 -10.50 -34.21 34.57
C GLU A 534 -10.23 -34.81 33.18
N PHE A 535 -10.99 -34.43 32.16
CA PHE A 535 -10.76 -34.89 30.79
C PHE A 535 -9.36 -34.49 30.29
N LYS A 536 -8.78 -35.32 29.41
CA LYS A 536 -7.52 -35.08 28.73
C LYS A 536 -7.77 -34.47 27.37
N MET A 537 -6.97 -33.48 27.02
CA MET A 537 -6.96 -32.90 25.68
C MET A 537 -6.55 -33.97 24.66
N GLU A 538 -7.05 -33.83 23.44
CA GLU A 538 -6.82 -34.73 22.29
C GLU A 538 -7.30 -36.17 22.50
N GLU A 539 -7.91 -36.50 23.64
CA GLU A 539 -8.54 -37.80 23.90
C GLU A 539 -9.97 -37.82 23.36
N LYS A 540 -10.33 -38.92 22.70
CA LYS A 540 -11.67 -39.12 22.13
C LYS A 540 -12.57 -39.81 23.15
N TYR A 541 -13.64 -39.13 23.54
CA TYR A 541 -14.69 -39.64 24.41
C TYR A 541 -15.86 -40.17 23.58
N LYS A 542 -16.63 -41.09 24.16
CA LYS A 542 -17.81 -41.70 23.53
C LYS A 542 -19.03 -41.60 24.42
N PHE A 543 -20.18 -41.37 23.81
CA PHE A 543 -21.48 -41.39 24.44
C PHE A 543 -22.46 -42.15 23.55
N TYR A 544 -23.23 -43.07 24.14
CA TYR A 544 -24.12 -43.97 23.42
C TYR A 544 -25.58 -43.71 23.79
N GLN A 545 -26.42 -43.64 22.78
CA GLN A 545 -27.87 -43.73 22.85
C GLN A 545 -28.34 -44.86 21.92
N PRO A 546 -29.58 -45.37 22.07
CA PRO A 546 -30.07 -46.52 21.33
C PRO A 546 -29.91 -46.44 19.79
N PHE A 547 -29.90 -45.24 19.22
CA PHE A 547 -29.81 -44.99 17.77
C PHE A 547 -28.66 -44.03 17.39
N LEU A 548 -27.80 -43.66 18.33
CA LEU A 548 -26.78 -42.64 18.13
C LEU A 548 -25.53 -42.94 18.95
N GLU A 549 -24.38 -43.05 18.28
CA GLU A 549 -23.06 -42.99 18.89
C GLU A 549 -22.48 -41.59 18.67
N VAL A 550 -22.15 -40.88 19.75
CA VAL A 550 -21.46 -39.59 19.69
C VAL A 550 -20.02 -39.77 20.13
N THR A 551 -19.07 -39.31 19.32
CA THR A 551 -17.68 -39.18 19.74
C THR A 551 -17.25 -37.73 19.77
N TYR A 552 -16.44 -37.33 20.76
CA TYR A 552 -16.04 -35.94 20.89
C TYR A 552 -14.65 -35.80 21.51
N SER A 553 -13.91 -34.79 21.05
CA SER A 553 -12.54 -34.49 21.48
C SER A 553 -12.34 -32.99 21.62
N VAL A 554 -11.45 -32.59 22.53
CA VAL A 554 -11.09 -31.18 22.78
C VAL A 554 -9.61 -31.02 22.49
N TYR A 555 -9.27 -30.04 21.66
CA TYR A 555 -7.90 -29.77 21.23
C TYR A 555 -7.42 -28.48 21.87
N ARG A 556 -6.19 -28.50 22.39
CA ARG A 556 -5.58 -27.35 23.06
C ARG A 556 -5.59 -26.09 22.20
N THR A 557 -5.45 -26.22 20.88
CA THR A 557 -5.58 -25.12 19.92
C THR A 557 -6.40 -25.57 18.72
N ALA A 558 -7.02 -24.63 18.00
CA ALA A 558 -7.76 -24.95 16.78
C ALA A 558 -6.86 -25.47 15.64
N GLU A 559 -5.56 -25.18 15.67
CA GLU A 559 -4.57 -25.67 14.71
C GLU A 559 -4.35 -27.19 14.83
N MET A 560 -4.65 -27.76 15.99
CA MET A 560 -4.51 -29.20 16.27
C MET A 560 -5.74 -30.01 15.85
N LEU A 561 -6.79 -29.38 15.32
CA LEU A 561 -7.95 -30.08 14.78
C LEU A 561 -7.52 -30.98 13.59
N PRO A 562 -7.88 -32.27 13.59
CA PRO A 562 -7.55 -33.18 12.51
C PRO A 562 -8.31 -32.80 11.23
N ASP A 563 -7.67 -32.96 10.06
CA ASP A 563 -8.15 -32.77 8.69
C ASP A 563 -9.25 -31.70 8.46
N LYS A 564 -8.94 -30.59 7.79
CA LYS A 564 -9.88 -29.46 7.65
C LYS A 564 -10.89 -29.63 6.51
N ASP A 565 -10.99 -30.79 5.89
CA ASP A 565 -12.04 -31.05 4.89
C ASP A 565 -13.43 -30.89 5.54
N ILE A 566 -14.01 -29.71 5.33
CA ILE A 566 -15.33 -29.30 5.79
C ILE A 566 -16.14 -28.86 4.58
N LYS A 567 -17.35 -29.39 4.44
CA LYS A 567 -18.25 -29.04 3.34
C LYS A 567 -18.87 -27.67 3.52
N LEU A 568 -19.03 -27.23 4.76
CA LEU A 568 -19.55 -25.92 5.11
C LEU A 568 -18.77 -25.34 6.29
N SER A 569 -18.45 -24.06 6.23
CA SER A 569 -17.83 -23.32 7.33
C SER A 569 -18.55 -21.99 7.53
N MET A 570 -18.67 -21.58 8.78
CA MET A 570 -19.30 -20.32 9.16
C MET A 570 -18.51 -19.65 10.29
N THR A 571 -18.49 -18.32 10.26
CA THR A 571 -17.94 -17.51 11.35
C THR A 571 -19.03 -17.23 12.38
N VAL A 572 -18.66 -17.34 13.66
CA VAL A 572 -19.50 -16.97 14.80
C VAL A 572 -18.95 -15.69 15.41
N GLU A 573 -19.82 -14.70 15.59
CA GLU A 573 -19.48 -13.42 16.23
C GLU A 573 -20.48 -13.11 17.34
N ASN A 574 -20.00 -12.97 18.58
CA ASN A 574 -20.82 -12.74 19.78
C ASN A 574 -22.04 -13.68 19.89
N GLY A 575 -21.84 -14.96 19.61
CA GLY A 575 -22.87 -15.99 19.68
C GLY A 575 -23.86 -15.96 18.52
N LYS A 576 -23.59 -15.19 17.46
CA LYS A 576 -24.48 -15.05 16.30
C LYS A 576 -23.91 -15.76 15.09
N ILE A 577 -24.81 -16.34 14.31
CA ILE A 577 -24.53 -16.99 13.02
C ILE A 577 -25.10 -16.17 11.86
N PRO A 578 -24.59 -16.35 10.62
CA PRO A 578 -25.14 -15.70 9.44
C PRO A 578 -26.63 -16.01 9.25
N THR A 579 -27.40 -15.00 8.82
CA THR A 579 -28.87 -15.12 8.65
C THR A 579 -29.29 -16.04 7.52
N ASP A 580 -28.39 -16.31 6.56
CA ASP A 580 -28.63 -17.19 5.40
C ASP A 580 -28.28 -18.66 5.68
N MET A 581 -28.00 -19.02 6.94
CA MET A 581 -27.46 -20.33 7.27
C MET A 581 -28.40 -21.48 6.93
N ALA A 582 -29.71 -21.33 7.12
CA ALA A 582 -30.69 -22.36 6.79
C ALA A 582 -30.56 -22.82 5.32
N ASN A 583 -30.47 -21.86 4.39
CA ASN A 583 -30.31 -22.14 2.96
C ASN A 583 -28.99 -22.87 2.64
N LYS A 584 -27.91 -22.52 3.36
CA LYS A 584 -26.59 -23.14 3.17
C LYS A 584 -26.56 -24.58 3.68
N VAL A 585 -27.20 -24.84 4.83
CA VAL A 585 -27.38 -26.18 5.37
C VAL A 585 -28.19 -27.04 4.38
N ASP A 586 -29.33 -26.53 3.90
CA ASP A 586 -30.19 -27.24 2.94
C ASP A 586 -29.44 -27.60 1.65
N THR A 587 -28.60 -26.71 1.15
CA THR A 587 -27.81 -26.97 -0.07
C THR A 587 -26.84 -28.14 0.14
N VAL A 588 -26.16 -28.18 1.28
CA VAL A 588 -25.11 -29.19 1.57
C VAL A 588 -25.70 -30.56 1.90
N PHE A 589 -26.81 -30.59 2.66
CA PHE A 589 -27.48 -31.85 2.99
C PHE A 589 -28.46 -32.32 1.91
N GLY A 590 -28.90 -31.45 1.01
CA GLY A 590 -29.75 -31.80 -0.13
C GLY A 590 -29.08 -32.72 -1.15
N GLU A 591 -27.76 -32.90 -1.06
CA GLU A 591 -26.98 -33.85 -1.87
C GLU A 591 -27.04 -35.30 -1.34
N LEU A 592 -27.57 -35.52 -0.13
CA LEU A 592 -27.73 -36.87 0.44
C LEU A 592 -28.96 -37.59 -0.13
N GLU A 593 -28.88 -38.92 -0.22
CA GLU A 593 -30.05 -39.74 -0.55
C GLU A 593 -31.18 -39.52 0.47
N THR A 594 -32.43 -39.54 0.00
CA THR A 594 -33.62 -39.20 0.78
C THR A 594 -33.77 -40.02 2.07
N LYS A 595 -33.23 -41.25 2.09
CA LYS A 595 -33.21 -42.12 3.27
C LYS A 595 -32.40 -41.52 4.43
N TYR A 596 -31.33 -40.79 4.11
CA TYR A 596 -30.50 -40.12 5.12
C TYR A 596 -31.08 -38.76 5.52
N THR A 597 -31.71 -38.03 4.60
CA THR A 597 -32.27 -36.71 4.92
C THR A 597 -33.55 -36.77 5.76
N ALA A 598 -34.35 -37.85 5.64
CA ALA A 598 -35.53 -38.08 6.47
C ALA A 598 -35.16 -38.45 7.92
N ASP A 599 -34.09 -39.22 8.12
CA ASP A 599 -33.67 -39.70 9.45
C ASP A 599 -32.95 -38.62 10.29
N LEU A 600 -32.42 -37.58 9.66
CA LEU A 600 -31.51 -36.64 10.32
C LEU A 600 -32.19 -35.53 11.14
N GLY A 601 -33.38 -35.07 10.75
CA GLY A 601 -34.01 -33.89 11.37
C GLY A 601 -33.13 -32.61 11.41
N LEU A 602 -32.02 -32.58 10.67
CA LEU A 602 -30.97 -31.56 10.72
C LEU A 602 -31.35 -30.23 10.05
N THR A 603 -32.61 -30.05 9.67
CA THR A 603 -33.09 -28.81 9.02
C THR A 603 -33.28 -27.66 10.01
N SER A 604 -33.19 -27.91 11.32
CA SER A 604 -33.24 -26.82 12.32
C SER A 604 -31.85 -26.24 12.56
N THR A 605 -31.68 -24.95 12.25
CA THR A 605 -30.46 -24.18 12.60
C THR A 605 -30.29 -24.03 14.12
N MET A 606 -31.27 -24.45 14.92
CA MET A 606 -31.30 -24.41 16.38
C MET A 606 -30.07 -25.08 17.01
N ALA A 607 -29.66 -26.24 16.49
CA ALA A 607 -28.50 -26.97 16.98
C ALA A 607 -27.21 -26.15 16.79
N ILE A 608 -27.00 -25.63 15.58
CA ILE A 608 -25.86 -24.78 15.23
C ILE A 608 -25.89 -23.47 16.03
N HIS A 609 -27.09 -22.93 16.29
CA HIS A 609 -27.28 -21.74 17.10
C HIS A 609 -26.83 -21.95 18.55
N MET A 610 -27.20 -23.06 19.19
CA MET A 610 -26.73 -23.37 20.55
C MET A 610 -25.21 -23.53 20.64
N LEU A 611 -24.59 -24.19 19.65
CA LEU A 611 -23.14 -24.25 19.55
C LEU A 611 -22.52 -22.86 19.41
N SER A 612 -23.14 -21.99 18.62
CA SER A 612 -22.65 -20.63 18.43
C SER A 612 -22.68 -19.82 19.72
N LEU A 613 -23.72 -19.97 20.55
CA LEU A 613 -23.85 -19.28 21.84
C LEU A 613 -22.71 -19.66 22.81
N GLU A 614 -22.27 -20.92 22.81
CA GLU A 614 -21.18 -21.39 23.66
C GLU A 614 -19.78 -21.11 23.08
N ILE A 615 -19.66 -21.09 21.75
CA ILE A 615 -18.42 -20.72 21.06
C ILE A 615 -18.12 -19.24 21.23
N GLU A 616 -19.16 -18.41 21.33
CA GLU A 616 -19.16 -16.94 21.43
C GLU A 616 -18.48 -16.26 20.22
N ASN A 617 -17.20 -16.53 19.95
CA ASN A 617 -16.46 -16.03 18.81
C ASN A 617 -15.60 -17.15 18.22
N GLY A 618 -15.59 -17.32 16.90
CA GLY A 618 -14.80 -18.38 16.26
C GLY A 618 -15.41 -18.90 14.96
N THR A 619 -15.26 -20.20 14.69
CA THR A 619 -15.85 -20.83 13.50
C THR A 619 -16.51 -22.17 13.83
N ILE A 620 -17.55 -22.52 13.06
CA ILE A 620 -18.18 -23.84 13.08
C ILE A 620 -18.03 -24.42 11.67
N GLY A 621 -17.34 -25.56 11.56
CA GLY A 621 -17.25 -26.37 10.37
C GLY A 621 -18.20 -27.56 10.45
N ILE A 622 -18.87 -27.86 9.35
CA ILE A 622 -19.83 -28.97 9.22
C ILE A 622 -19.40 -29.84 8.05
N ASP A 623 -19.34 -31.14 8.29
CA ASP A 623 -19.09 -32.16 7.30
C ASP A 623 -19.97 -33.40 7.56
N TYR A 624 -20.08 -34.28 6.57
CA TYR A 624 -20.71 -35.58 6.72
C TYR A 624 -20.01 -36.65 5.88
N LYS A 625 -19.96 -37.87 6.41
CA LYS A 625 -19.40 -39.05 5.76
C LYS A 625 -20.27 -40.29 6.01
N LEU A 626 -20.11 -41.31 5.18
CA LEU A 626 -20.69 -42.64 5.42
C LEU A 626 -19.63 -43.55 6.03
N SER A 627 -20.00 -44.30 7.07
CA SER A 627 -19.15 -45.34 7.64
C SER A 627 -18.97 -46.48 6.63
N THR A 628 -17.99 -47.36 6.88
CA THR A 628 -17.81 -48.59 6.08
C THR A 628 -19.01 -49.53 6.15
N ALA A 629 -19.88 -49.39 7.16
CA ALA A 629 -21.13 -50.13 7.30
C ALA A 629 -22.35 -49.37 6.71
N GLY A 630 -22.13 -48.23 6.04
CA GLY A 630 -23.18 -47.43 5.39
C GLY A 630 -23.95 -46.51 6.35
N GLU A 631 -23.46 -46.34 7.58
CA GLU A 631 -24.07 -45.48 8.60
C GLU A 631 -23.69 -44.02 8.35
N LEU A 632 -24.61 -43.09 8.57
CA LEU A 632 -24.31 -41.68 8.42
C LEU A 632 -23.55 -41.14 9.63
N VAL A 633 -22.49 -40.39 9.37
CA VAL A 633 -21.69 -39.69 10.38
C VAL A 633 -21.66 -38.20 10.05
N LEU A 634 -22.29 -37.39 10.90
CA LEU A 634 -22.15 -35.93 10.89
C LEU A 634 -20.91 -35.55 11.70
N VAL A 635 -20.08 -34.65 11.18
CA VAL A 635 -18.87 -34.18 11.84
C VAL A 635 -18.93 -32.67 12.01
N LEU A 636 -18.72 -32.20 13.24
CA LEU A 636 -18.60 -30.79 13.58
C LEU A 636 -17.17 -30.50 14.02
N LYS A 637 -16.58 -29.46 13.45
CA LYS A 637 -15.25 -28.98 13.80
C LYS A 637 -15.32 -27.51 14.16
N CYS A 638 -15.15 -27.20 15.44
CA CYS A 638 -15.37 -25.86 15.95
C CYS A 638 -14.05 -25.24 16.43
N GLU A 639 -13.83 -23.98 16.07
CA GLU A 639 -12.82 -23.10 16.67
C GLU A 639 -13.55 -22.15 17.61
N SER A 640 -13.11 -22.06 18.88
CA SER A 640 -13.52 -20.99 19.79
C SER A 640 -12.33 -20.11 20.13
N VAL A 641 -12.55 -18.80 20.13
CA VAL A 641 -11.61 -17.78 20.56
C VAL A 641 -11.79 -17.55 22.05
N LEU A 642 -10.81 -17.97 22.85
CA LEU A 642 -10.85 -17.83 24.30
C LEU A 642 -10.39 -16.44 24.75
N ARG A 643 -9.35 -15.94 24.10
CA ARG A 643 -8.82 -14.60 24.32
C ARG A 643 -8.18 -14.14 23.03
N GLU A 644 -8.46 -12.90 22.67
CA GLU A 644 -7.84 -12.26 21.52
C GLU A 644 -7.30 -10.91 21.98
N ASP A 645 -5.99 -10.75 21.89
CA ASP A 645 -5.35 -9.46 22.06
C ASP A 645 -4.84 -8.94 20.71
N VAL A 646 -4.07 -7.86 20.72
CA VAL A 646 -3.56 -7.27 19.49
C VAL A 646 -2.53 -8.17 18.79
N LEU A 647 -1.89 -9.10 19.52
CA LEU A 647 -0.70 -9.87 19.16
C LEU A 647 -0.98 -11.36 18.90
N VAL A 648 -1.91 -11.97 19.64
CA VAL A 648 -2.16 -13.41 19.66
C VAL A 648 -3.65 -13.70 19.81
N ARG A 649 -4.12 -14.65 18.99
CA ARG A 649 -5.46 -15.25 19.10
C ARG A 649 -5.31 -16.60 19.79
N TYR A 650 -5.73 -16.67 21.06
CA TYR A 650 -5.72 -17.90 21.84
C TYR A 650 -7.01 -18.67 21.57
N THR A 651 -6.89 -19.80 20.86
CA THR A 651 -8.02 -20.60 20.41
C THR A 651 -8.12 -21.94 21.13
N MET A 652 -9.29 -22.58 21.02
CA MET A 652 -9.53 -23.97 21.39
C MET A 652 -10.27 -24.66 20.24
N GLY A 653 -9.92 -25.92 19.97
CA GLY A 653 -10.57 -26.74 18.95
C GLY A 653 -11.53 -27.76 19.58
N TYR A 654 -12.64 -28.02 18.91
CA TYR A 654 -13.56 -29.11 19.27
C TYR A 654 -13.88 -29.94 18.04
N GLU A 655 -13.90 -31.26 18.18
CA GLU A 655 -14.39 -32.17 17.17
C GLU A 655 -15.52 -33.02 17.77
N ILE A 656 -16.64 -33.10 17.07
CA ILE A 656 -17.82 -33.86 17.51
C ILE A 656 -18.35 -34.66 16.32
N GLU A 657 -18.40 -35.97 16.45
CA GLU A 657 -18.94 -36.88 15.43
C GLU A 657 -20.23 -37.52 15.95
N PHE A 658 -21.31 -37.40 15.19
CA PHE A 658 -22.60 -38.03 15.44
C PHE A 658 -22.79 -39.15 14.43
N LYS A 659 -22.68 -40.39 14.90
CA LYS A 659 -22.85 -41.60 14.09
C LYS A 659 -24.23 -42.19 14.35
N TYR A 660 -25.09 -42.15 13.34
CA TYR A 660 -26.44 -42.68 13.41
C TYR A 660 -26.42 -44.19 13.18
N LEU A 661 -26.91 -44.96 14.16
CA LEU A 661 -26.87 -46.41 14.13
C LEU A 661 -28.09 -46.98 13.38
N PRO A 662 -27.95 -48.11 12.67
CA PRO A 662 -29.07 -48.75 12.00
C PRO A 662 -30.10 -49.25 13.02
N LYS A 663 -31.39 -49.22 12.63
CA LYS A 663 -32.48 -49.78 13.43
C LYS A 663 -32.31 -51.30 13.61
N ASP A 664 -32.17 -51.77 14.86
CA ASP A 664 -32.25 -53.20 15.15
C ASP A 664 -33.73 -53.63 15.27
N ASN A 665 -34.26 -54.26 14.22
CA ASN A 665 -35.63 -54.80 14.20
C ASN A 665 -35.76 -56.18 14.86
N SER A 666 -34.68 -56.75 15.42
CA SER A 666 -34.66 -58.13 15.92
C SER A 666 -34.99 -58.29 17.41
N VAL A 667 -35.14 -57.18 18.13
CA VAL A 667 -35.55 -57.15 19.55
C VAL A 667 -36.77 -56.24 19.68
N PRO A 668 -37.92 -56.70 20.24
CA PRO A 668 -38.95 -55.79 20.68
C PRO A 668 -38.32 -54.95 21.80
N GLN A 669 -38.00 -53.69 21.51
CA GLN A 669 -37.66 -52.77 22.59
C GLN A 669 -38.93 -52.66 23.45
N GLU A 670 -38.79 -52.98 24.74
CA GLU A 670 -39.84 -52.70 25.71
C GLU A 670 -40.32 -51.28 25.46
N GLU A 671 -41.63 -51.11 25.45
CA GLU A 671 -42.31 -49.83 25.42
C GLU A 671 -41.81 -49.05 26.65
N TYR A 672 -40.64 -48.42 26.53
CA TYR A 672 -40.18 -47.41 27.46
C TYR A 672 -41.30 -46.39 27.44
N ALA A 673 -41.98 -46.27 28.57
CA ALA A 673 -43.08 -45.34 28.73
C ALA A 673 -42.53 -43.95 28.39
N TYR A 674 -42.82 -43.48 27.18
CA TYR A 674 -42.50 -42.12 26.75
C TYR A 674 -43.05 -41.11 27.77
N ASP A 675 -44.09 -41.51 28.51
CA ASP A 675 -44.66 -40.80 29.65
C ASP A 675 -43.66 -40.54 30.79
N GLU A 676 -42.77 -41.47 31.17
CA GLU A 676 -41.75 -41.22 32.21
C GLU A 676 -40.68 -40.22 31.73
N PHE A 677 -40.32 -40.24 30.45
CA PHE A 677 -39.38 -39.30 29.84
C PHE A 677 -40.00 -37.90 29.67
N PHE A 678 -41.27 -37.82 29.24
CA PHE A 678 -42.02 -36.56 29.13
C PHE A 678 -42.36 -35.97 30.51
N ASP A 679 -42.64 -36.80 31.51
CA ASP A 679 -42.89 -36.35 32.88
C ASP A 679 -41.58 -35.93 33.55
N TRP A 680 -40.45 -36.61 33.28
CA TRP A 680 -39.13 -36.12 33.66
C TRP A 680 -38.79 -34.75 33.03
N ILE A 681 -39.10 -34.54 31.74
CA ILE A 681 -38.96 -33.23 31.08
C ILE A 681 -39.83 -32.16 31.75
N LYS A 682 -41.08 -32.50 32.12
CA LYS A 682 -41.98 -31.57 32.82
C LYS A 682 -41.51 -31.24 34.23
N GLU A 683 -40.92 -32.21 34.94
CA GLU A 683 -40.39 -32.05 36.30
C GLU A 683 -39.04 -31.32 36.31
N ASN A 684 -38.26 -31.39 35.24
CA ASN A 684 -36.92 -30.80 35.13
C ASN A 684 -36.85 -29.63 34.12
N LYS A 685 -37.95 -28.88 33.93
CA LYS A 685 -38.06 -27.78 32.95
C LYS A 685 -36.92 -26.76 33.02
N GLU A 686 -36.41 -26.43 34.21
CA GLU A 686 -35.29 -25.49 34.36
C GLU A 686 -33.94 -26.08 33.90
N VAL A 687 -33.78 -27.41 33.94
CA VAL A 687 -32.60 -28.13 33.44
C VAL A 687 -32.68 -28.28 31.91
N VAL A 688 -33.88 -28.50 31.37
CA VAL A 688 -34.16 -28.63 29.92
C VAL A 688 -34.06 -27.29 29.19
N MET A 689 -34.40 -26.17 29.84
CA MET A 689 -34.15 -24.82 29.28
C MET A 689 -32.66 -24.52 29.06
N GLY A 690 -31.74 -25.29 29.67
CA GLY A 690 -30.29 -25.08 29.57
C GLY A 690 -29.50 -26.16 28.80
N ALA A 691 -30.09 -27.27 28.37
CA ALA A 691 -29.38 -28.38 27.73
C ALA A 691 -30.23 -29.04 26.65
N ALA A 692 -29.88 -28.87 25.38
CA ALA A 692 -30.80 -29.29 24.31
C ALA A 692 -30.16 -29.85 23.03
N PHE A 693 -28.84 -29.89 22.81
CA PHE A 693 -28.32 -30.31 21.49
C PHE A 693 -28.52 -31.81 21.17
N VAL A 694 -27.97 -32.73 21.98
CA VAL A 694 -28.14 -34.17 21.75
C VAL A 694 -29.59 -34.59 21.97
N LEU A 695 -30.29 -33.93 22.90
CA LEU A 695 -31.70 -34.20 23.19
C LEU A 695 -32.60 -33.79 22.02
N ILE A 696 -32.36 -32.63 21.37
CA ILE A 696 -33.13 -32.19 20.20
C ILE A 696 -32.87 -33.10 19.01
N ILE A 697 -31.61 -33.49 18.75
CA ILE A 697 -31.29 -34.46 17.68
C ILE A 697 -31.95 -35.81 17.98
N ALA A 698 -31.89 -36.27 19.23
CA ALA A 698 -32.54 -37.50 19.67
C ALA A 698 -34.07 -37.46 19.50
N ILE A 699 -34.69 -36.33 19.86
CA ILE A 699 -36.14 -36.10 19.72
C ILE A 699 -36.54 -36.00 18.24
N THR A 700 -35.76 -35.33 17.39
CA THR A 700 -36.07 -35.24 15.95
C THR A 700 -36.01 -36.60 15.27
N VAL A 701 -35.00 -37.42 15.59
CA VAL A 701 -34.91 -38.81 15.09
C VAL A 701 -36.06 -39.67 15.64
N ALA A 702 -36.41 -39.52 16.92
CA ALA A 702 -37.49 -40.27 17.55
C ALA A 702 -38.89 -39.91 17.01
N ILE A 703 -39.14 -38.65 16.65
CA ILE A 703 -40.43 -38.18 16.08
C ILE A 703 -40.61 -38.66 14.62
N MET A 704 -39.54 -39.00 13.90
CA MET A 704 -39.61 -39.54 12.54
C MET A 704 -39.99 -41.04 12.50
N VAL A 705 -40.16 -41.68 13.67
CA VAL A 705 -40.71 -43.05 13.77
C VAL A 705 -42.21 -42.99 13.44
N PRO A 706 -42.71 -43.68 12.41
CA PRO A 706 -44.14 -43.72 12.14
C PRO A 706 -44.85 -44.41 13.30
N THR A 707 -45.48 -43.63 14.17
CA THR A 707 -46.38 -44.14 15.20
C THR A 707 -47.59 -44.73 14.48
N GLY A 708 -47.63 -46.06 14.36
CA GLY A 708 -48.85 -46.79 14.06
C GLY A 708 -49.82 -46.65 15.24
N GLY A 709 -50.44 -45.48 15.39
CA GLY A 709 -51.30 -45.16 16.52
C GLY A 709 -52.00 -43.83 16.30
N THR A 710 -53.33 -43.86 16.31
CA THR A 710 -54.23 -42.75 15.98
C THR A 710 -54.20 -41.64 17.04
N SER A 711 -53.27 -40.69 16.92
CA SER A 711 -53.48 -39.31 17.38
C SER A 711 -52.49 -38.38 16.66
N ALA A 712 -53.02 -37.61 15.70
CA ALA A 712 -52.24 -36.71 14.86
C ALA A 712 -51.83 -35.46 15.65
N VAL A 713 -50.66 -35.49 16.29
CA VAL A 713 -49.88 -34.27 16.52
C VAL A 713 -48.90 -34.17 15.36
N THR A 714 -49.12 -33.23 14.45
CA THR A 714 -48.26 -33.08 13.27
C THR A 714 -46.90 -32.55 13.69
N ILE A 715 -45.84 -33.25 13.27
CA ILE A 715 -44.40 -33.00 13.49
C ILE A 715 -43.99 -31.50 13.46
N PRO A 716 -44.52 -30.65 12.55
CA PRO A 716 -44.17 -29.23 12.51
C PRO A 716 -44.57 -28.43 13.75
N SER A 717 -45.64 -28.82 14.45
CA SER A 717 -46.22 -28.07 15.58
C SER A 717 -45.39 -28.15 16.87
N VAL A 718 -44.68 -29.26 17.08
CA VAL A 718 -43.77 -29.45 18.22
C VAL A 718 -42.48 -28.68 18.01
N LEU A 719 -41.91 -28.71 16.79
CA LEU A 719 -40.72 -27.92 16.45
C LEU A 719 -41.01 -26.42 16.54
N THR A 720 -42.16 -25.93 16.05
CA THR A 720 -42.52 -24.51 16.16
C THR A 720 -42.79 -24.07 17.60
N ALA A 721 -43.36 -24.95 18.45
CA ALA A 721 -43.56 -24.65 19.86
C ALA A 721 -42.23 -24.58 20.64
N VAL A 722 -41.24 -25.39 20.25
CA VAL A 722 -39.88 -25.34 20.79
C VAL A 722 -39.14 -24.10 20.27
N GLU A 723 -39.18 -23.82 18.97
CA GLU A 723 -38.57 -22.61 18.38
C GLU A 723 -39.14 -21.32 18.97
N ALA A 724 -40.45 -21.23 19.21
CA ALA A 724 -41.08 -20.07 19.82
C ALA A 724 -40.77 -19.89 21.32
N ALA A 725 -40.22 -20.91 21.98
CA ALA A 725 -39.78 -20.83 23.37
C ALA A 725 -38.31 -20.44 23.53
N PHE A 726 -37.51 -20.53 22.45
CA PHE A 726 -36.06 -20.28 22.44
C PHE A 726 -35.65 -19.01 21.67
N ILE A 727 -36.52 -18.41 20.85
CA ILE A 727 -36.38 -17.04 20.28
C ILE A 727 -37.03 -16.04 21.23
#